data_AF-A0A2N9GRH1-F1
#
_entry.id   AF-A0A2N9GRH1-F1
#
_cell.length_a   1.000
_cell.length_b   1.000
_cell.length_c   1.000
_cell.angle_alpha   90.00
_cell.angle_beta   90.00
_cell.angle_gamma   90.00
#
_symmetry.space_group_name_H-M   'P 1'
#
loop_
_entity.id
_entity.type
_entity.pdbx_description
1 polymer ?
#
loop_
_entity_poly.entity_id
_entity_poly.type
_entity_poly.pdbx_seq_one_letter_code
_entity_poly.pdbx_strand_id
1 'polypeptide(L)'
;MLFYDSQQPELELEEAKQDEQPEPEPEPYSNGAQIAAQLCNQGHRSTLILQTQQGGSICLLCFSNLISNPLSPTLHVSYALSQLSQAFSQPHFLHSLLSSHSHLLISPLVKALSSFDDEPIATQLVNLILNLSTSGHASVSADFVARLSDRLASGALAWSRRQLHCLGVLLNCETNNLYGYIKDKYGLVSNLVAGLQLPSEEIRGEILFVLYKVSILQYASEDGDGNDVLLACCPKLLHLVVDALLKSQVDDVRLNCLALLTVLAQRGFFANVNANETSSIIPYEADNNFVQALEDGKDGPPLNIAFAEAIKGPLLSSDGQVQLSTLNLLFHYLSSEGASRQQTQVLVEENIADYVFEILRLSECKDPVVNSCIQVLDLLSTAEQAFKQRLLVGFATLIPVVCYVAEVPLHPVQSQTLKLIWNYVSDCPGMLSTSQIEELVLALTRMLKKHTEGKMGMLPETFIMVCSVFVDLMKFSSSHETLHLARSVQEASKCAVLACLDISEKHHGQLLHSLYLLKEAYLYGHKENFTESCKMEIRNCVVDICTTHLLPWVVTAVNEMEEEIILGVLETFHSLLLQDSDIQAMELAKTLVSSSWFSFSFGCLGLYPTEKMKFRVYLMLSSLVDVLLGNDSGQPIRDAAIYLPSDPVDLLFLLGQKSSHNLELSSCQSAILLILYISSLYDERLADEKLVLASVEQYLLVNGSDLQSGGTDSLAVMQVVNLYGLYRGLANISYQIPYSLKAEMILFQLLTEDEWDLPSAIVHSVSLKWLFQQEKISKQLSYQVLKFCRSNSSNGTDIIVHGRNNRVLNAQAIAELVAAGDSYGAVILVCLLTQLAKDEGQEHDIISVVNLMETIINIFPVASDQLCLHGIGNAIYTLYYDSSYAFSPAILTATSVLIFNILSLVQPEILSDDDWVAVTMKLMDFFNPSEAADSKICAANFKGPALVDHDEGTSIGEILIFLLLLNYFSLRSLPTVLPGFVDLQKFFDPPNGTQPLSFIGIHCHDLCRLMHFGSPLVKLVASYSLLELLIRLSDQLEMKCTMGYLMSVIAVLEGLIFYSDLRVAMNCGLCLSIILGWEKLDMQETTMIEKKSWCRLIVEELAMSLAAPCLASKSFINHRKPAIHVAVALLKLQKIPEWMRSVFDDTCISCIIENLAASNLSTEIVFLFRELLNSEFLKTEQIVNLNRVLQACRKHMYADNTQDDQADEDMKKTATHPDDLGEVCEYLIHLMSSESSLDMDSKGLHCGNKRLLEEIDLFFRTLTLEDDG
;
A
#
# COMPACT_ATOMS: atom_id res chain seq x y z
N MET A 1 0.37 20.16 45.25
CA MET A 1 1.75 20.68 45.12
C MET A 1 1.81 21.40 43.78
N LEU A 2 2.12 22.69 43.60
CA LEU A 2 2.52 23.87 44.39
C LEU A 2 2.05 25.07 43.50
N PHE A 3 1.16 26.00 43.89
CA PHE A 3 1.26 27.16 44.80
C PHE A 3 2.23 28.30 44.39
N TYR A 4 1.66 29.47 44.03
CA TYR A 4 1.77 30.83 44.67
C TYR A 4 1.63 31.96 43.61
N ASP A 5 1.13 33.19 43.83
CA ASP A 5 0.07 33.85 44.63
C ASP A 5 0.21 35.38 44.43
N SER A 6 -0.87 36.16 44.61
CA SER A 6 -0.91 37.57 45.08
C SER A 6 -0.23 38.72 44.25
N GLN A 7 -0.62 40.01 44.23
CA GLN A 7 -1.62 40.87 44.91
C GLN A 7 -1.66 42.27 44.23
N GLN A 8 -2.70 43.07 44.52
CA GLN A 8 -2.96 44.47 44.11
C GLN A 8 -1.95 45.52 44.67
N PRO A 9 -2.08 46.83 44.34
CA PRO A 9 -2.85 47.76 45.20
C PRO A 9 -3.67 48.84 44.42
N GLU A 10 -4.88 49.18 44.90
CA GLU A 10 -5.29 50.43 45.60
C GLU A 10 -5.21 51.76 44.82
N LEU A 11 -6.34 52.45 44.74
CA LEU A 11 -6.48 53.86 45.18
C LEU A 11 -7.97 54.21 45.33
N GLU A 12 -8.38 54.43 46.58
CA GLU A 12 -9.68 54.96 47.01
C GLU A 12 -9.60 56.48 47.31
N LEU A 13 -10.78 57.13 47.24
CA LEU A 13 -11.25 58.35 47.96
C LEU A 13 -10.64 59.70 47.50
N GLU A 14 -11.39 60.82 47.39
CA GLU A 14 -12.38 61.32 48.36
C GLU A 14 -13.26 62.47 47.77
N GLU A 15 -14.54 62.47 48.18
CA GLU A 15 -15.50 63.55 48.48
C GLU A 15 -15.59 64.88 47.70
N ALA A 16 -16.84 65.23 47.28
CA ALA A 16 -17.44 66.55 47.55
C ALA A 16 -18.99 66.52 47.48
N LYS A 17 -19.64 67.24 48.41
CA LYS A 17 -21.08 67.32 48.69
C LYS A 17 -21.84 68.41 47.90
N GLN A 18 -23.14 68.14 47.73
CA GLN A 18 -24.34 69.01 47.83
C GLN A 18 -24.65 70.17 46.84
N ASP A 19 -25.81 69.95 46.17
CA ASP A 19 -27.01 70.79 45.99
C ASP A 19 -27.05 72.08 45.12
N GLU A 20 -28.24 72.23 44.52
CA GLU A 20 -28.89 73.38 43.85
C GLU A 20 -28.80 73.51 42.31
N GLN A 21 -29.88 73.07 41.64
CA GLN A 21 -30.79 73.74 40.67
C GLN A 21 -30.26 74.83 39.67
N PRO A 22 -31.01 75.23 38.61
CA PRO A 22 -32.27 74.69 38.03
C PRO A 22 -32.26 74.56 36.48
N GLU A 23 -33.33 73.95 35.96
CA GLU A 23 -33.74 73.93 34.54
C GLU A 23 -34.02 75.32 33.95
N PRO A 24 -33.97 75.49 32.61
CA PRO A 24 -34.50 76.67 31.95
C PRO A 24 -35.98 76.51 31.57
N GLU A 25 -36.76 77.55 31.88
CA GLU A 25 -38.13 77.79 31.41
C GLU A 25 -38.21 77.97 29.88
N PRO A 26 -39.43 77.82 29.31
CA PRO A 26 -39.99 78.98 28.63
C PRO A 26 -41.42 79.33 29.09
N GLU A 27 -41.64 80.64 29.13
CA GLU A 27 -42.82 81.41 29.54
C GLU A 27 -44.03 81.39 28.54
N PRO A 28 -45.19 81.98 28.91
CA PRO A 28 -46.54 81.54 28.52
C PRO A 28 -47.30 82.48 27.58
N TYR A 29 -48.44 82.02 27.05
CA TYR A 29 -49.61 82.88 26.83
C TYR A 29 -50.91 82.17 27.24
N SER A 30 -51.69 82.89 28.03
CA SER A 30 -52.94 82.56 28.69
C SER A 30 -54.14 82.42 27.75
N ASN A 31 -55.03 81.47 28.06
CA ASN A 31 -56.48 81.63 28.25
C ASN A 31 -57.04 80.22 28.51
N GLY A 32 -57.50 79.88 29.70
CA GLY A 32 -58.75 80.39 30.24
C GLY A 32 -59.91 79.47 29.84
N ALA A 33 -59.98 78.27 30.44
CA ALA A 33 -61.23 77.52 30.60
C ALA A 33 -61.04 76.46 31.70
N GLN A 34 -61.79 76.64 32.79
CA GLN A 34 -62.06 75.57 33.75
C GLN A 34 -62.59 74.34 33.00
N ILE A 35 -61.79 73.29 32.86
CA ILE A 35 -62.36 71.97 32.66
C ILE A 35 -62.78 71.51 34.04
N ALA A 36 -64.07 71.73 34.33
CA ALA A 36 -64.73 71.13 35.48
C ALA A 36 -64.28 69.67 35.59
N ALA A 37 -63.90 69.25 36.80
CA ALA A 37 -63.68 67.85 37.11
C ALA A 37 -64.93 67.09 36.65
N GLN A 38 -64.83 66.39 35.52
CA GLN A 38 -65.91 65.57 35.00
C GLN A 38 -66.09 64.43 36.00
N LEU A 39 -66.98 64.63 36.96
CA LEU A 39 -67.49 63.58 37.82
C LEU A 39 -68.25 62.61 36.92
N CYS A 40 -68.08 61.31 37.14
CA CYS A 40 -68.95 60.36 36.48
C CYS A 40 -70.40 60.60 36.94
N ASN A 41 -71.40 60.10 36.20
CA ASN A 41 -72.82 60.23 36.54
C ASN A 41 -73.20 59.61 37.92
N GLN A 42 -72.29 58.91 38.58
CA GLN A 42 -72.43 58.30 39.91
C GLN A 42 -71.67 59.08 41.02
N GLY A 43 -71.07 60.23 40.69
CA GLY A 43 -70.39 61.09 41.68
C GLY A 43 -69.04 60.57 42.19
N HIS A 44 -68.40 59.63 41.49
CA HIS A 44 -67.09 59.11 41.90
C HIS A 44 -65.98 60.16 41.73
N ARG A 45 -64.95 60.07 42.59
CA ARG A 45 -63.81 60.99 42.62
C ARG A 45 -63.13 61.06 41.24
N SER A 46 -62.72 62.26 40.82
CA SER A 46 -62.01 62.48 39.55
C SER A 46 -60.73 61.67 39.42
N THR A 47 -60.09 61.33 40.54
CA THR A 47 -58.91 60.45 40.59
C THR A 47 -59.18 59.01 40.14
N LEU A 48 -60.44 58.59 39.95
CA LEU A 48 -60.80 57.26 39.43
C LEU A 48 -61.26 57.31 37.97
N ILE A 49 -61.09 58.44 37.30
CA ILE A 49 -61.58 58.70 35.95
C ILE A 49 -60.37 58.98 35.05
N LEU A 50 -60.11 58.06 34.12
CA LEU A 50 -58.99 58.16 33.18
C LEU A 50 -59.48 58.65 31.81
N GLN A 51 -58.80 59.66 31.26
CA GLN A 51 -59.13 60.24 29.96
C GLN A 51 -58.56 59.42 28.81
N THR A 52 -59.37 59.12 27.81
CA THR A 52 -58.96 58.47 26.56
C THR A 52 -58.58 59.52 25.52
N GLN A 53 -57.63 59.21 24.63
CA GLN A 53 -57.17 60.11 23.56
C GLN A 53 -58.26 60.49 22.55
N GLN A 54 -59.35 59.73 22.51
CA GLN A 54 -60.50 59.97 21.63
C GLN A 54 -61.52 60.96 22.23
N GLY A 55 -61.20 61.61 23.36
CA GLY A 55 -62.03 62.63 24.00
C GLY A 55 -63.12 62.09 24.94
N GLY A 56 -63.01 60.83 25.38
CA GLY A 56 -63.90 60.21 26.37
C GLY A 56 -63.19 59.94 27.71
N SER A 57 -63.93 59.48 28.73
CA SER A 57 -63.36 59.14 30.04
C SER A 57 -63.89 57.80 30.56
N ILE A 58 -63.02 56.95 31.09
CA ILE A 58 -63.38 55.68 31.74
C ILE A 58 -63.30 55.85 33.25
N CYS A 59 -64.45 55.74 33.94
CA CYS A 59 -64.49 55.67 35.40
C CYS A 59 -64.21 54.22 35.85
N LEU A 60 -63.06 54.00 36.48
CA LEU A 60 -62.59 52.67 36.89
C LEU A 60 -63.55 51.99 37.88
N LEU A 61 -64.20 52.75 38.77
CA LEU A 61 -65.17 52.19 39.73
C LEU A 61 -66.50 51.80 39.08
N CYS A 62 -67.02 52.61 38.14
CA CYS A 62 -68.20 52.25 37.35
C CYS A 62 -67.93 51.02 36.48
N PHE A 63 -66.75 50.97 35.84
CA PHE A 63 -66.30 49.82 35.08
C PHE A 63 -66.21 48.57 35.98
N SER A 64 -65.55 48.68 37.13
CA SER A 64 -65.39 47.58 38.10
C SER A 64 -66.74 47.01 38.55
N ASN A 65 -67.70 47.87 38.85
CA ASN A 65 -69.05 47.45 39.25
C ASN A 65 -69.81 46.77 38.11
N LEU A 66 -69.66 47.26 36.87
CA LEU A 66 -70.28 46.67 35.69
C LEU A 66 -69.78 45.24 35.46
N ILE A 67 -68.47 45.02 35.49
CA ILE A 67 -67.87 43.70 35.22
C ILE A 67 -67.92 42.74 36.42
N SER A 68 -68.09 43.25 37.65
CA SER A 68 -68.16 42.42 38.86
C SER A 68 -69.56 41.90 39.19
N ASN A 69 -70.58 42.35 38.45
CA ASN A 69 -71.97 41.99 38.68
C ASN A 69 -72.42 40.95 37.65
N PRO A 70 -72.73 39.71 38.06
CA PRO A 70 -73.15 38.64 37.15
C PRO A 70 -74.50 38.94 36.45
N LEU A 71 -75.30 39.87 36.97
CA LEU A 71 -76.56 40.29 36.37
C LEU A 71 -76.40 41.39 35.31
N SER A 72 -75.18 41.87 35.05
CA SER A 72 -74.92 42.87 34.03
C SER A 72 -75.16 42.31 32.62
N PRO A 73 -75.78 43.08 31.70
CA PRO A 73 -75.95 42.63 30.31
C PRO A 73 -74.60 42.37 29.63
N THR A 74 -74.44 41.19 29.04
CA THR A 74 -73.19 40.75 28.39
C THR A 74 -72.75 41.70 27.27
N LEU A 75 -73.69 42.30 26.52
CA LEU A 75 -73.39 43.31 25.50
C LEU A 75 -72.68 44.54 26.09
N HIS A 76 -73.11 45.03 27.25
CA HIS A 76 -72.50 46.19 27.90
C HIS A 76 -71.14 45.84 28.51
N VAL A 77 -71.01 44.63 29.06
CA VAL A 77 -69.75 44.11 29.59
C VAL A 77 -68.72 43.97 28.46
N SER A 78 -69.09 43.32 27.36
CA SER A 78 -68.24 43.17 26.17
C SER A 78 -67.84 44.52 25.57
N TYR A 79 -68.79 45.46 25.44
CA TYR A 79 -68.46 46.81 24.99
C TYR A 79 -67.48 47.52 25.94
N ALA A 80 -67.71 47.45 27.25
CA ALA A 80 -66.84 48.08 28.23
C ALA A 80 -65.42 47.48 28.22
N LEU A 81 -65.29 46.15 28.08
CA LEU A 81 -64.01 45.46 27.97
C LEU A 81 -63.28 45.85 26.67
N SER A 82 -63.98 45.93 25.55
CA SER A 82 -63.43 46.42 24.28
C SER A 82 -62.94 47.87 24.37
N GLN A 83 -63.71 48.75 25.01
CA GLN A 83 -63.30 50.15 25.23
C GLN A 83 -62.07 50.25 26.14
N LEU A 84 -61.99 49.43 27.19
CA LEU A 84 -60.79 49.37 28.04
C LEU A 84 -59.57 48.84 27.29
N SER A 85 -59.75 47.83 26.44
CA SER A 85 -58.68 47.27 25.60
C SER A 85 -58.12 48.30 24.63
N GLN A 86 -58.99 49.04 23.95
CA GLN A 86 -58.59 50.17 23.09
C GLN A 86 -57.88 51.28 23.87
N ALA A 87 -58.29 51.52 25.12
CA ALA A 87 -57.66 52.49 25.99
C ALA A 87 -56.26 52.05 26.46
N PHE A 88 -56.02 50.75 26.67
CA PHE A 88 -54.68 50.23 27.00
C PHE A 88 -53.67 50.43 25.88
N SER A 89 -54.12 50.44 24.61
CA SER A 89 -53.25 50.75 23.47
C SER A 89 -52.79 52.22 23.42
N GLN A 90 -53.32 53.09 24.29
CA GLN A 90 -52.95 54.51 24.35
C GLN A 90 -51.88 54.72 25.44
N PRO A 91 -50.65 55.17 25.09
CA PRO A 91 -49.54 55.26 26.05
C PRO A 91 -49.85 56.13 27.29
N HIS A 92 -50.53 57.26 27.10
CA HIS A 92 -50.87 58.16 28.21
C HIS A 92 -51.93 57.58 29.16
N PHE A 93 -52.92 56.85 28.63
CA PHE A 93 -53.94 56.19 29.44
C PHE A 93 -53.31 55.05 30.23
N LEU A 94 -52.50 54.22 29.57
CA LEU A 94 -51.81 53.09 30.18
C LEU A 94 -50.83 53.56 31.27
N HIS A 95 -50.01 54.58 31.01
CA HIS A 95 -49.10 55.15 32.02
C HIS A 95 -49.85 55.69 33.25
N SER A 96 -50.98 56.37 33.04
CA SER A 96 -51.81 56.89 34.14
C SER A 96 -52.46 55.77 34.96
N LEU A 97 -52.89 54.69 34.30
CA LEU A 97 -53.42 53.51 34.95
C LEU A 97 -52.35 52.77 35.77
N LEU A 98 -51.17 52.53 35.17
CA LEU A 98 -50.10 51.75 35.78
C LEU A 98 -49.46 52.46 36.98
N SER A 99 -49.27 53.78 36.91
CA SER A 99 -48.64 54.57 37.97
C SER A 99 -49.46 54.66 39.26
N SER A 100 -50.80 54.60 39.17
CA SER A 100 -51.67 54.99 40.30
C SER A 100 -52.84 54.02 40.58
N HIS A 101 -53.20 53.14 39.66
CA HIS A 101 -54.49 52.42 39.70
C HIS A 101 -54.45 50.95 39.26
N SER A 102 -53.29 50.39 38.93
CA SER A 102 -53.13 49.02 38.42
C SER A 102 -53.81 47.96 39.31
N HIS A 103 -53.66 48.06 40.63
CA HIS A 103 -54.26 47.11 41.58
C HIS A 103 -55.79 47.23 41.74
N LEU A 104 -56.41 48.35 41.35
CA LEU A 104 -57.86 48.55 41.50
C LEU A 104 -58.67 47.64 40.57
N LEU A 105 -58.13 47.29 39.41
CA LEU A 105 -58.81 46.48 38.40
C LEU A 105 -58.65 44.97 38.62
N ILE A 106 -57.72 44.54 39.48
CA ILE A 106 -57.37 43.13 39.66
C ILE A 106 -58.57 42.32 40.17
N SER A 107 -59.11 42.68 41.34
CA SER A 107 -60.24 41.94 41.93
C SER A 107 -61.51 41.94 41.05
N PRO A 108 -61.90 43.07 40.43
CA PRO A 108 -63.02 43.11 39.49
C PRO A 108 -62.84 42.20 38.27
N LEU A 109 -61.65 42.22 37.63
CA LEU A 109 -61.36 41.39 36.47
C LEU A 109 -61.34 39.89 36.84
N VAL A 110 -60.72 39.52 37.96
CA VAL A 110 -60.71 38.13 38.45
C VAL A 110 -62.12 37.65 38.82
N LYS A 111 -63.01 38.54 39.31
CA LYS A 111 -64.42 38.20 39.58
C LYS A 111 -65.22 38.05 38.28
N ALA A 112 -64.94 38.85 37.27
CA ALA A 112 -65.62 38.79 35.97
C ALA A 112 -65.42 37.44 35.26
N LEU A 113 -64.24 36.81 35.41
CA LEU A 113 -63.93 35.49 34.84
C LEU A 113 -64.90 34.37 35.25
N SER A 114 -65.49 34.45 36.45
CA SER A 114 -66.51 33.50 36.94
C SER A 114 -67.95 34.01 36.83
N SER A 115 -68.15 35.27 36.47
CA SER A 115 -69.47 35.92 36.56
C SER A 115 -70.28 35.84 35.26
N PHE A 116 -69.63 35.61 34.13
CA PHE A 116 -70.27 35.53 32.82
C PHE A 116 -69.98 34.19 32.17
N ASP A 117 -70.97 33.59 31.51
CA ASP A 117 -70.83 32.36 30.73
C ASP A 117 -70.77 32.63 29.20
N ASP A 118 -69.86 33.52 28.77
CA ASP A 118 -69.67 33.92 27.38
C ASP A 118 -68.18 33.85 26.99
N GLU A 119 -67.85 33.10 25.95
CA GLU A 119 -66.47 32.83 25.52
C GLU A 119 -65.75 34.07 24.95
N PRO A 120 -66.35 34.86 24.03
CA PRO A 120 -65.79 36.15 23.62
C PRO A 120 -65.46 37.10 24.78
N ILE A 121 -66.33 37.19 25.80
CA ILE A 121 -66.08 38.00 26.99
C ILE A 121 -64.91 37.44 27.79
N ALA A 122 -64.80 36.12 27.90
CA ALA A 122 -63.69 35.45 28.56
C ALA A 122 -62.35 35.73 27.86
N THR A 123 -62.30 35.61 26.53
CA THR A 123 -61.09 35.93 25.75
C THR A 123 -60.69 37.40 25.93
N GLN A 124 -61.67 38.32 25.91
CA GLN A 124 -61.39 39.75 26.18
C GLN A 124 -60.84 39.97 27.59
N LEU A 125 -61.41 39.31 28.60
CA LEU A 125 -60.94 39.38 29.99
C LEU A 125 -59.51 38.85 30.13
N VAL A 126 -59.22 37.67 29.56
CA VAL A 126 -57.88 37.05 29.60
C VAL A 126 -56.85 37.97 28.91
N ASN A 127 -57.16 38.48 27.71
CA ASN A 127 -56.28 39.41 26.99
C ASN A 127 -56.02 40.71 27.76
N LEU A 128 -57.05 41.28 28.41
CA LEU A 128 -56.89 42.47 29.25
C LEU A 128 -56.03 42.20 30.48
N ILE A 129 -56.24 41.07 31.14
CA ILE A 129 -55.44 40.64 32.29
C ILE A 129 -53.97 40.44 31.89
N LEU A 130 -53.72 39.81 30.73
CA LEU A 130 -52.37 39.62 30.20
C LEU A 130 -51.72 40.96 29.84
N ASN A 131 -52.43 41.84 29.11
CA ASN A 131 -51.91 43.16 28.77
C ASN A 131 -51.58 44.00 30.01
N LEU A 132 -52.38 43.92 31.08
CA LEU A 132 -52.05 44.57 32.36
C LEU A 132 -50.85 43.94 33.06
N SER A 133 -50.72 42.63 32.95
CA SER A 133 -49.64 41.87 33.60
C SER A 133 -48.30 42.08 32.89
N THR A 134 -48.28 42.24 31.57
CA THR A 134 -47.06 42.50 30.78
C THR A 134 -46.63 43.96 30.79
N SER A 135 -47.60 44.89 30.82
CA SER A 135 -47.30 46.33 30.84
C SER A 135 -47.04 46.90 32.23
N GLY A 136 -47.53 46.25 33.29
CA GLY A 136 -47.41 46.73 34.67
C GLY A 136 -46.14 46.28 35.40
N HIS A 137 -45.99 46.76 36.64
CA HIS A 137 -44.96 46.26 37.54
C HIS A 137 -45.19 44.77 37.85
N ALA A 138 -44.10 44.02 38.12
CA ALA A 138 -44.16 42.59 38.44
C ALA A 138 -45.19 42.25 39.56
N SER A 139 -45.43 43.18 40.49
CA SER A 139 -46.44 43.06 41.56
C SER A 139 -47.89 42.87 41.06
N VAL A 140 -48.22 43.37 39.87
CA VAL A 140 -49.57 43.26 39.28
C VAL A 140 -49.84 41.82 38.84
N SER A 141 -48.89 41.23 38.10
CA SER A 141 -48.95 39.83 37.69
C SER A 141 -48.99 38.87 38.89
N ALA A 142 -48.18 39.15 39.91
CA ALA A 142 -48.15 38.40 41.17
C ALA A 142 -49.50 38.42 41.91
N ASP A 143 -50.17 39.57 42.01
CA ASP A 143 -51.48 39.69 42.69
C ASP A 143 -52.62 39.03 41.87
N PHE A 144 -52.54 39.02 40.53
CA PHE A 144 -53.43 38.22 39.69
C PHE A 144 -53.27 36.72 39.95
N VAL A 145 -52.03 36.22 39.95
CA VAL A 145 -51.72 34.80 40.23
C VAL A 145 -52.19 34.43 41.63
N ALA A 146 -51.84 35.20 42.66
CA ALA A 146 -52.21 34.92 44.04
C ALA A 146 -53.74 34.82 44.24
N ARG A 147 -54.52 35.72 43.64
CA ARG A 147 -55.99 35.72 43.78
C ARG A 147 -56.66 34.60 42.99
N LEU A 148 -56.14 34.24 41.83
CA LEU A 148 -56.65 33.12 41.04
C LEU A 148 -56.29 31.78 41.71
N SER A 149 -55.06 31.63 42.20
CA SER A 149 -54.62 30.44 42.92
C SER A 149 -55.36 30.27 44.25
N ASP A 150 -55.54 31.33 45.06
CA ASP A 150 -56.26 31.27 46.33
C ASP A 150 -57.72 30.81 46.13
N ARG A 151 -58.35 31.24 45.04
CA ARG A 151 -59.72 30.81 44.70
C ARG A 151 -59.79 29.32 44.34
N LEU A 152 -58.84 28.84 43.54
CA LEU A 152 -58.79 27.42 43.13
C LEU A 152 -58.35 26.51 44.29
N ALA A 153 -57.46 26.97 45.17
CA ALA A 153 -57.01 26.25 46.37
C ALA A 153 -58.13 26.09 47.42
N SER A 154 -59.10 27.01 47.47
CA SER A 154 -60.19 26.96 48.45
C SER A 154 -61.24 25.86 48.22
N GLY A 155 -61.24 25.20 47.06
CA GLY A 155 -62.20 24.14 46.69
C GLY A 155 -63.66 24.60 46.58
N ALA A 156 -63.96 25.89 46.78
CA ALA A 156 -65.30 26.42 46.99
C ALA A 156 -66.07 26.77 45.70
N LEU A 157 -65.54 26.45 44.51
CA LEU A 157 -66.08 26.91 43.22
C LEU A 157 -66.41 25.74 42.28
N ALA A 158 -67.48 25.91 41.49
CA ALA A 158 -67.72 25.12 40.29
C ALA A 158 -66.57 25.37 39.31
N TRP A 159 -65.84 24.33 38.93
CA TRP A 159 -64.74 24.35 37.98
C TRP A 159 -65.05 25.21 36.75
N SER A 160 -64.42 26.38 36.64
CA SER A 160 -64.56 27.27 35.48
C SER A 160 -63.35 27.13 34.57
N ARG A 161 -63.57 26.62 33.36
CA ARG A 161 -62.55 26.49 32.29
C ARG A 161 -61.72 27.77 32.13
N ARG A 162 -62.37 28.94 32.19
CA ARG A 162 -61.74 30.25 31.93
C ARG A 162 -60.84 30.73 33.05
N GLN A 163 -61.17 30.38 34.29
CA GLN A 163 -60.29 30.69 35.44
C GLN A 163 -59.01 29.86 35.39
N LEU A 164 -59.15 28.57 35.06
CA LEU A 164 -58.01 27.67 34.83
C LEU A 164 -57.15 28.15 33.66
N HIS A 165 -57.78 28.46 32.52
CA HIS A 165 -57.10 28.99 31.35
C HIS A 165 -56.34 30.29 31.67
N CYS A 166 -57.01 31.26 32.30
CA CYS A 166 -56.39 32.53 32.69
C CYS A 166 -55.18 32.32 33.62
N LEU A 167 -55.30 31.41 34.61
CA LEU A 167 -54.18 31.09 35.48
C LEU A 167 -53.03 30.44 34.70
N GLY A 168 -53.32 29.46 33.85
CA GLY A 168 -52.32 28.76 33.04
C GLY A 168 -51.55 29.71 32.11
N VAL A 169 -52.25 30.64 31.45
CA VAL A 169 -51.59 31.62 30.55
C VAL A 169 -50.78 32.64 31.34
N LEU A 170 -51.25 33.08 32.52
CA LEU A 170 -50.46 33.94 33.42
C LEU A 170 -49.18 33.26 33.90
N LEU A 171 -49.25 31.97 34.27
CA LEU A 171 -48.09 31.18 34.65
C LEU A 171 -47.14 30.90 33.46
N ASN A 172 -47.60 31.11 32.23
CA ASN A 172 -46.78 30.98 31.02
C ASN A 172 -46.00 32.27 30.66
N CYS A 173 -46.24 33.40 31.33
CA CYS A 173 -45.52 34.65 31.05
C CYS A 173 -44.07 34.60 31.58
N GLU A 174 -43.10 35.11 30.82
CA GLU A 174 -41.67 35.22 31.19
C GLU A 174 -41.38 36.31 32.25
N THR A 175 -42.20 36.38 33.29
CA THR A 175 -42.04 37.33 34.40
C THR A 175 -41.58 36.59 35.66
N ASN A 176 -40.69 37.20 36.47
CA ASN A 176 -40.12 36.71 37.75
C ASN A 176 -40.94 35.60 38.45
N ASN A 177 -40.26 34.54 38.94
CA ASN A 177 -40.81 33.36 39.63
C ASN A 177 -42.23 33.50 40.22
N LEU A 178 -43.26 33.39 39.36
CA LEU A 178 -44.67 33.61 39.74
C LEU A 178 -45.19 32.53 40.71
N TYR A 179 -44.52 31.38 40.76
CA TYR A 179 -44.82 30.29 41.68
C TYR A 179 -44.62 30.69 43.15
N GLY A 180 -43.71 31.61 43.45
CA GLY A 180 -43.48 32.14 44.81
C GLY A 180 -44.70 32.86 45.40
N TYR A 181 -45.63 33.35 44.56
CA TYR A 181 -46.80 34.11 44.99
C TYR A 181 -48.06 33.25 45.22
N ILE A 182 -47.98 31.94 44.95
CA ILE A 182 -49.02 30.99 45.30
C ILE A 182 -48.93 30.72 46.80
N LYS A 183 -49.94 31.15 47.58
CA LYS A 183 -49.95 30.99 49.05
C LYS A 183 -50.17 29.55 49.48
N ASP A 184 -51.28 28.94 49.05
CA ASP A 184 -51.63 27.57 49.36
C ASP A 184 -51.27 26.64 48.19
N LYS A 185 -49.98 26.33 48.07
CA LYS A 185 -49.44 25.48 47.01
C LYS A 185 -50.02 24.06 47.08
N TYR A 186 -50.13 23.49 48.28
CA TYR A 186 -50.66 22.14 48.49
C TYR A 186 -52.15 22.04 48.20
N GLY A 187 -52.97 22.97 48.73
CA GLY A 187 -54.40 23.00 48.46
C GLY A 187 -54.72 23.20 46.98
N LEU A 188 -53.95 24.06 46.28
CA LEU A 188 -54.07 24.22 44.83
C LEU A 188 -53.79 22.90 44.09
N VAL A 189 -52.63 22.29 44.32
CA VAL A 189 -52.21 21.06 43.61
C VAL A 189 -53.16 19.90 43.94
N SER A 190 -53.52 19.69 45.22
CA SER A 190 -54.42 18.62 45.64
C SER A 190 -55.81 18.74 45.00
N ASN A 191 -56.36 19.96 44.96
CA ASN A 191 -57.65 20.20 44.28
C ASN A 191 -57.53 19.97 42.77
N LEU A 192 -56.48 20.47 42.12
CA LEU A 192 -56.24 20.24 40.68
C LEU A 192 -56.14 18.75 40.36
N VAL A 193 -55.41 17.97 41.18
CA VAL A 193 -55.31 16.51 41.06
C VAL A 193 -56.69 15.85 41.22
N ALA A 194 -57.49 16.26 42.20
CA ALA A 194 -58.86 15.77 42.35
C ALA A 194 -59.75 16.13 41.14
N GLY A 195 -59.56 17.32 40.56
CA GLY A 195 -60.28 17.80 39.38
C GLY A 195 -60.02 16.99 38.11
N LEU A 196 -58.91 16.26 38.02
CA LEU A 196 -58.65 15.36 36.88
C LEU A 196 -59.69 14.23 36.75
N GLN A 197 -60.37 13.86 37.84
CA GLN A 197 -61.42 12.84 37.86
C GLN A 197 -62.76 13.31 37.24
N LEU A 198 -62.88 14.60 36.89
CA LEU A 198 -64.08 15.12 36.26
C LEU A 198 -64.28 14.54 34.85
N PRO A 199 -65.53 14.36 34.40
CA PRO A 199 -65.83 13.78 33.08
C PRO A 199 -65.59 14.74 31.91
N SER A 200 -65.32 16.03 32.15
CA SER A 200 -65.13 17.03 31.10
C SER A 200 -63.68 17.07 30.61
N GLU A 201 -63.45 16.69 29.34
CA GLU A 201 -62.15 16.77 28.67
C GLU A 201 -61.60 18.21 28.59
N GLU A 202 -62.47 19.20 28.36
CA GLU A 202 -62.04 20.61 28.29
C GLU A 202 -61.50 21.11 29.63
N ILE A 203 -62.21 20.82 30.73
CA ILE A 203 -61.76 21.22 32.07
C ILE A 203 -60.49 20.44 32.43
N ARG A 204 -60.43 19.14 32.12
CA ARG A 204 -59.25 18.32 32.36
C ARG A 204 -58.03 18.85 31.60
N GLY A 205 -58.21 19.25 30.33
CA GLY A 205 -57.18 19.87 29.51
C GLY A 205 -56.59 21.13 30.14
N GLU A 206 -57.42 22.03 30.66
CA GLU A 206 -56.94 23.24 31.34
C GLU A 206 -56.28 22.93 32.69
N ILE A 207 -56.80 21.95 33.45
CA ILE A 207 -56.15 21.48 34.69
C ILE A 207 -54.75 20.95 34.40
N LEU A 208 -54.60 20.13 33.36
CA LEU A 208 -53.31 19.58 32.94
C LEU A 208 -52.33 20.68 32.52
N PHE A 209 -52.82 21.69 31.78
CA PHE A 209 -52.01 22.85 31.40
C PHE A 209 -51.51 23.64 32.62
N VAL A 210 -52.38 23.91 33.60
CA VAL A 210 -51.99 24.59 34.84
C VAL A 210 -51.01 23.74 35.64
N LEU A 211 -51.28 22.44 35.84
CA LEU A 211 -50.38 21.53 36.54
C LEU A 211 -49.00 21.46 35.87
N TYR A 212 -48.96 21.41 34.55
CA TYR A 212 -47.72 21.47 33.77
C TYR A 212 -46.92 22.75 34.05
N LYS A 213 -47.57 23.92 33.98
CA LYS A 213 -46.89 25.21 34.24
C LYS A 213 -46.43 25.35 35.69
N VAL A 214 -47.25 24.92 36.64
CA VAL A 214 -46.86 24.84 38.07
C VAL A 214 -45.64 23.93 38.25
N SER A 215 -45.61 22.78 37.57
CA SER A 215 -44.51 21.81 37.68
C SER A 215 -43.19 22.34 37.16
N ILE A 216 -43.18 23.08 36.04
CA ILE A 216 -41.98 23.73 35.49
C ILE A 216 -41.49 24.84 36.43
N LEU A 217 -42.38 25.73 36.86
CA LEU A 217 -42.00 26.87 37.69
C LEU A 217 -41.47 26.43 39.07
N GLN A 218 -42.06 25.38 39.64
CA GLN A 218 -41.54 24.78 40.87
C GLN A 218 -40.14 24.18 40.66
N TYR A 219 -39.90 23.52 39.52
CA TYR A 219 -38.59 22.95 39.20
C TYR A 219 -37.51 24.01 39.04
N ALA A 220 -37.86 25.19 38.50
CA ALA A 220 -36.94 26.31 38.30
C ALA A 220 -36.74 27.19 39.56
N SER A 221 -37.47 26.96 40.65
CA SER A 221 -37.41 27.82 41.84
C SER A 221 -36.32 27.39 42.84
N GLU A 222 -35.48 28.34 43.26
CA GLU A 222 -34.43 28.14 44.29
C GLU A 222 -34.97 28.10 45.75
N ASP A 223 -36.29 28.25 45.95
CA ASP A 223 -36.93 28.20 47.27
C ASP A 223 -36.87 26.77 47.85
N GLY A 224 -35.75 26.46 48.48
CA GLY A 224 -35.44 25.23 49.18
C GLY A 224 -36.19 25.07 50.50
N ASP A 225 -37.52 25.05 50.47
CA ASP A 225 -38.30 24.42 51.56
C ASP A 225 -38.67 23.01 51.10
N GLY A 226 -37.96 22.01 51.64
CA GLY A 226 -37.76 20.66 51.08
C GLY A 226 -38.98 19.72 50.95
N ASN A 227 -40.20 20.23 50.76
CA ASN A 227 -41.39 19.43 50.47
C ASN A 227 -41.90 19.68 49.05
N ASP A 228 -41.56 18.77 48.14
CA ASP A 228 -42.11 18.77 46.79
C ASP A 228 -43.62 18.47 46.84
N VAL A 229 -44.43 19.51 46.63
CA VAL A 229 -45.90 19.46 46.73
C VAL A 229 -46.51 18.43 45.76
N LEU A 230 -45.90 18.25 44.59
CA LEU A 230 -46.34 17.24 43.62
C LEU A 230 -46.01 15.83 44.08
N LEU A 231 -44.87 15.65 44.78
CA LEU A 231 -44.46 14.35 45.34
C LEU A 231 -45.46 13.86 46.39
N ALA A 232 -46.01 14.77 47.20
CA ALA A 232 -47.06 14.45 48.16
C ALA A 232 -48.36 13.93 47.50
N CYS A 233 -48.59 14.24 46.23
CA CYS A 233 -49.74 13.78 45.45
C CYS A 233 -49.44 12.54 44.59
N CYS A 234 -48.19 12.07 44.56
CA CYS A 234 -47.80 10.82 43.90
C CYS A 234 -48.03 9.63 44.85
N PRO A 235 -48.54 8.47 44.36
CA PRO A 235 -48.67 8.04 42.96
C PRO A 235 -49.98 8.44 42.26
N LYS A 236 -50.96 9.00 42.98
CA LYS A 236 -52.31 9.29 42.47
C LYS A 236 -52.30 10.20 41.24
N LEU A 237 -51.46 11.24 41.23
CA LEU A 237 -51.31 12.14 40.08
C LEU A 237 -50.90 11.39 38.80
N LEU A 238 -49.91 10.49 38.87
CA LEU A 238 -49.42 9.75 37.70
C LEU A 238 -50.51 8.85 37.11
N HIS A 239 -51.24 8.10 37.94
CA HIS A 239 -52.34 7.26 37.46
C HIS A 239 -53.44 8.07 36.77
N LEU A 240 -53.82 9.22 37.33
CA LEU A 240 -54.88 10.05 36.75
C LEU A 240 -54.45 10.72 35.43
N VAL A 241 -53.19 11.14 35.31
CA VAL A 241 -52.68 11.73 34.07
C VAL A 241 -52.49 10.65 32.99
N VAL A 242 -52.03 9.46 33.35
CA VAL A 242 -51.94 8.30 32.45
C VAL A 242 -53.33 7.85 31.97
N ASP A 243 -54.30 7.77 32.87
CA ASP A 243 -55.69 7.44 32.53
C ASP A 243 -56.33 8.52 31.63
N ALA A 244 -56.03 9.80 31.89
CA ALA A 244 -56.46 10.90 31.03
C ALA A 244 -55.86 10.81 29.63
N LEU A 245 -54.56 10.47 29.51
CA LEU A 245 -53.88 10.28 28.22
C LEU A 245 -54.47 9.09 27.45
N LEU A 246 -54.73 7.97 28.14
CA LEU A 246 -55.32 6.77 27.56
C LEU A 246 -56.73 7.01 26.99
N LYS A 247 -57.56 7.78 27.69
CA LYS A 247 -58.97 8.02 27.33
C LYS A 247 -59.16 9.16 26.33
N SER A 248 -58.25 10.13 26.30
CA SER A 248 -58.44 11.33 25.49
C SER A 248 -58.24 11.07 23.99
N GLN A 249 -59.11 11.67 23.18
CA GLN A 249 -59.02 11.70 21.71
C GLN A 249 -58.70 13.10 21.16
N VAL A 250 -58.53 14.09 22.04
CA VAL A 250 -58.26 15.49 21.67
C VAL A 250 -56.76 15.74 21.79
N ASP A 251 -56.12 16.09 20.68
CA ASP A 251 -54.66 16.25 20.63
C ASP A 251 -54.14 17.37 21.56
N ASP A 252 -54.88 18.46 21.75
CA ASP A 252 -54.52 19.52 22.72
C ASP A 252 -54.43 18.98 24.17
N VAL A 253 -55.38 18.12 24.55
CA VAL A 253 -55.41 17.50 25.89
C VAL A 253 -54.26 16.49 26.01
N ARG A 254 -53.99 15.72 24.94
CA ARG A 254 -52.83 14.82 24.88
C ARG A 254 -51.52 15.58 25.02
N LEU A 255 -51.34 16.70 24.33
CA LEU A 255 -50.14 17.54 24.46
C LEU A 255 -49.94 18.03 25.89
N ASN A 256 -51.00 18.48 26.56
CA ASN A 256 -50.92 18.90 27.95
C ASN A 256 -50.57 17.72 28.89
N CYS A 257 -51.16 16.53 28.68
CA CYS A 257 -50.76 15.31 29.39
C CYS A 257 -49.28 15.00 29.18
N LEU A 258 -48.83 14.94 27.92
CA LEU A 258 -47.45 14.62 27.54
C LEU A 258 -46.45 15.62 28.13
N ALA A 259 -46.77 16.92 28.07
CA ALA A 259 -45.94 17.98 28.62
C ALA A 259 -45.78 17.85 30.15
N LEU A 260 -46.87 17.60 30.88
CA LEU A 260 -46.82 17.36 32.33
C LEU A 260 -46.03 16.08 32.65
N LEU A 261 -46.34 14.96 32.00
CA LEU A 261 -45.64 13.69 32.21
C LEU A 261 -44.14 13.80 31.92
N THR A 262 -43.76 14.60 30.91
CA THR A 262 -42.33 14.80 30.55
C THR A 262 -41.59 15.49 31.69
N VAL A 263 -42.16 16.54 32.27
CA VAL A 263 -41.58 17.25 33.41
C VAL A 263 -41.51 16.33 34.64
N LEU A 264 -42.55 15.51 34.88
CA LEU A 264 -42.54 14.53 35.97
C LEU A 264 -41.47 13.44 35.75
N ALA A 265 -41.25 12.99 34.51
CA ALA A 265 -40.20 12.04 34.16
C ALA A 265 -38.80 12.62 34.37
N GLN A 266 -38.56 13.85 33.91
CA GLN A 266 -37.29 14.58 34.15
C GLN A 266 -36.97 14.73 35.64
N ARG A 267 -38.01 14.86 36.47
CA ARG A 267 -37.88 14.98 37.93
C ARG A 267 -37.84 13.62 38.66
N GLY A 268 -37.80 12.49 37.94
CA GLY A 268 -37.61 11.14 38.52
C GLY A 268 -38.85 10.55 39.21
N PHE A 269 -40.05 11.10 39.00
CA PHE A 269 -41.26 10.67 39.72
C PHE A 269 -41.69 9.23 39.41
N PHE A 270 -41.37 8.73 38.21
CA PHE A 270 -41.67 7.34 37.84
C PHE A 270 -40.78 6.31 38.57
N ALA A 271 -39.53 6.67 38.92
CA ALA A 271 -38.63 5.78 39.65
C ALA A 271 -39.06 5.63 41.14
N ASN A 272 -39.50 6.73 41.76
CA ASN A 272 -39.89 6.77 43.17
C ASN A 272 -41.14 5.92 43.49
N VAL A 273 -42.09 5.82 42.56
CA VAL A 273 -43.29 4.98 42.74
C VAL A 273 -42.93 3.49 42.75
N ASN A 274 -42.01 3.07 41.89
CA ASN A 274 -41.62 1.67 41.77
C ASN A 274 -40.72 1.20 42.93
N ALA A 275 -39.91 2.08 43.51
CA ALA A 275 -39.14 1.77 44.72
C ALA A 275 -40.06 1.50 45.93
N ASN A 276 -41.15 2.28 46.06
CA ASN A 276 -42.11 2.16 47.16
C ASN A 276 -43.05 0.95 47.04
N GLU A 277 -43.30 0.43 45.84
CA GLU A 277 -44.00 -0.86 45.66
C GLU A 277 -43.18 -2.04 46.21
N THR A 278 -41.85 -1.89 46.30
CA THR A 278 -40.95 -2.94 46.83
C THR A 278 -40.69 -2.81 48.33
N SER A 279 -40.80 -1.60 48.90
CA SER A 279 -40.67 -1.34 50.35
C SER A 279 -42.03 -1.09 51.01
N SER A 280 -42.74 -2.17 51.36
CA SER A 280 -43.79 -2.06 52.38
C SER A 280 -43.17 -1.62 53.72
N ILE A 281 -43.93 -0.82 54.50
CA ILE A 281 -43.70 -0.35 55.90
C ILE A 281 -43.01 1.05 55.93
N ILE A 282 -43.68 2.21 56.09
CA ILE A 282 -44.33 2.83 57.29
C ILE A 282 -45.10 4.14 56.89
N PRO A 283 -46.10 4.62 57.68
CA PRO A 283 -47.22 5.46 57.24
C PRO A 283 -47.12 6.95 57.66
N TYR A 284 -47.90 7.81 56.98
CA TYR A 284 -48.48 8.99 57.59
C TYR A 284 -49.93 9.17 57.13
N GLU A 285 -50.82 9.28 58.11
CA GLU A 285 -52.26 9.46 57.98
C GLU A 285 -52.60 10.81 57.32
N ALA A 286 -53.31 10.77 56.18
CA ALA A 286 -54.35 11.73 55.81
C ALA A 286 -55.16 11.20 54.60
N ASP A 287 -56.48 11.10 54.77
CA ASP A 287 -57.56 10.81 53.81
C ASP A 287 -57.63 9.43 53.13
N ASN A 288 -58.26 8.52 53.88
CA ASN A 288 -58.76 7.18 53.54
C ASN A 288 -59.83 7.08 52.40
N ASN A 289 -59.92 8.02 51.46
CA ASN A 289 -60.96 7.97 50.42
C ASN A 289 -60.52 7.34 49.09
N PHE A 290 -59.24 7.00 48.91
CA PHE A 290 -58.78 6.31 47.68
C PHE A 290 -58.83 4.78 47.78
N VAL A 291 -58.74 4.22 48.98
CA VAL A 291 -58.77 2.76 49.20
C VAL A 291 -60.19 2.20 49.10
N GLN A 292 -61.23 2.99 49.37
CA GLN A 292 -62.61 2.49 49.35
C GLN A 292 -63.28 2.44 47.96
N ALA A 293 -62.67 3.01 46.92
CA ALA A 293 -63.19 2.92 45.54
C ALA A 293 -62.55 1.78 44.72
N LEU A 294 -61.56 1.08 45.28
CA LEU A 294 -60.89 -0.07 44.65
C LEU A 294 -61.29 -1.41 45.29
N GLU A 295 -62.22 -1.41 46.27
CA GLU A 295 -62.74 -2.62 46.94
C GLU A 295 -63.91 -3.29 46.20
N ASP A 296 -63.99 -3.17 44.87
CA ASP A 296 -64.86 -4.04 44.07
C ASP A 296 -64.08 -4.66 42.90
N GLY A 297 -63.24 -5.64 43.26
CA GLY A 297 -62.86 -6.77 42.41
C GLY A 297 -62.37 -6.48 40.99
N LYS A 298 -61.19 -5.87 40.84
CA LYS A 298 -60.23 -6.13 39.75
C LYS A 298 -58.96 -5.31 40.03
N ASP A 299 -57.87 -5.97 40.38
CA ASP A 299 -56.54 -5.36 40.41
C ASP A 299 -56.29 -4.69 39.06
N GLY A 300 -56.18 -3.35 39.07
CA GLY A 300 -55.83 -2.59 37.87
C GLY A 300 -54.41 -2.93 37.40
N PRO A 301 -54.09 -2.79 36.11
CA PRO A 301 -52.76 -3.07 35.62
C PRO A 301 -51.73 -2.16 36.32
N PRO A 302 -50.53 -2.70 36.64
CA PRO A 302 -49.38 -1.92 37.11
C PRO A 302 -49.16 -0.63 36.30
N LEU A 303 -48.69 0.44 36.95
CA LEU A 303 -48.57 1.77 36.34
C LEU A 303 -47.74 1.77 35.05
N ASN A 304 -46.70 0.94 34.96
CA ASN A 304 -45.87 0.77 33.77
C ASN A 304 -46.63 0.16 32.57
N ILE A 305 -47.51 -0.82 32.80
CA ILE A 305 -48.37 -1.40 31.75
C ILE A 305 -49.43 -0.40 31.32
N ALA A 306 -50.07 0.28 32.29
CA ALA A 306 -51.04 1.34 32.00
C ALA A 306 -50.39 2.50 31.21
N PHE A 307 -49.16 2.87 31.56
CA PHE A 307 -48.38 3.86 30.84
C PHE A 307 -48.07 3.41 29.41
N ALA A 308 -47.59 2.18 29.23
CA ALA A 308 -47.32 1.60 27.92
C ALA A 308 -48.58 1.62 27.02
N GLU A 309 -49.74 1.25 27.55
CA GLU A 309 -50.99 1.31 26.80
C GLU A 309 -51.40 2.76 26.47
N ALA A 310 -51.26 3.69 27.42
CA ALA A 310 -51.67 5.08 27.25
C ALA A 310 -50.91 5.82 26.14
N ILE A 311 -49.62 5.50 25.93
CA ILE A 311 -48.78 6.17 24.92
C ILE A 311 -48.99 5.66 23.50
N LYS A 312 -49.62 4.49 23.29
CA LYS A 312 -49.87 3.92 21.95
C LYS A 312 -50.75 4.84 21.10
N GLY A 313 -51.80 5.42 21.69
CA GLY A 313 -52.70 6.36 21.01
C GLY A 313 -51.97 7.63 20.51
N PRO A 314 -51.24 8.35 21.37
CA PRO A 314 -50.40 9.48 20.97
C PRO A 314 -49.33 9.15 19.90
N LEU A 315 -48.69 7.97 19.97
CA LEU A 315 -47.75 7.53 18.93
C LEU A 315 -48.42 7.32 17.56
N LEU A 316 -49.68 6.90 17.55
CA LEU A 316 -50.50 6.74 16.35
C LEU A 316 -51.19 8.04 15.86
N SER A 317 -50.97 9.18 16.53
CA SER A 317 -51.61 10.44 16.13
C SER A 317 -51.13 10.89 14.74
N SER A 318 -52.03 11.50 13.96
CA SER A 318 -51.67 12.17 12.70
C SER A 318 -50.95 13.50 12.92
N ASP A 319 -50.96 14.04 14.16
CA ASP A 319 -50.27 15.26 14.52
C ASP A 319 -48.80 14.94 14.88
N GLY A 320 -47.88 15.43 14.05
CA GLY A 320 -46.44 15.25 14.26
C GLY A 320 -45.91 15.87 15.57
N GLN A 321 -46.55 16.91 16.10
CA GLN A 321 -46.19 17.50 17.40
C GLN A 321 -46.55 16.58 18.56
N VAL A 322 -47.70 15.89 18.48
CA VAL A 322 -48.11 14.88 19.47
C VAL A 322 -47.15 13.70 19.45
N GLN A 323 -46.80 13.20 18.26
CA GLN A 323 -45.84 12.11 18.10
C GLN A 323 -44.46 12.49 18.69
N LEU A 324 -43.94 13.67 18.31
CA LEU A 324 -42.64 14.15 18.79
C LEU A 324 -42.64 14.36 20.32
N SER A 325 -43.71 14.94 20.88
CA SER A 325 -43.85 15.12 22.32
C SER A 325 -43.92 13.78 23.06
N THR A 326 -44.52 12.76 22.44
CA THR A 326 -44.58 11.40 22.99
C THR A 326 -43.21 10.72 22.97
N LEU A 327 -42.45 10.86 21.88
CA LEU A 327 -41.07 10.37 21.81
C LEU A 327 -40.17 11.06 22.83
N ASN A 328 -40.35 12.37 23.04
CA ASN A 328 -39.61 13.12 24.06
C ASN A 328 -39.94 12.64 25.48
N LEU A 329 -41.22 12.36 25.76
CA LEU A 329 -41.65 11.75 27.01
C LEU A 329 -40.97 10.38 27.21
N LEU A 330 -40.97 9.52 26.19
CA LEU A 330 -40.31 8.22 26.22
C LEU A 330 -38.82 8.34 26.50
N PHE A 331 -38.13 9.27 25.85
CA PHE A 331 -36.72 9.53 26.07
C PHE A 331 -36.44 9.86 27.55
N HIS A 332 -37.18 10.79 28.13
CA HIS A 332 -37.01 11.18 29.54
C HIS A 332 -37.43 10.08 30.52
N TYR A 333 -38.49 9.33 30.21
CA TYR A 333 -38.93 8.19 31.01
C TYR A 333 -37.82 7.12 31.10
N LEU A 334 -37.24 6.76 29.96
CA LEU A 334 -36.20 5.73 29.85
C LEU A 334 -34.81 6.21 30.33
N SER A 335 -34.52 7.50 30.23
CA SER A 335 -33.23 8.07 30.64
C SER A 335 -33.15 8.43 32.13
N SER A 336 -34.25 8.29 32.88
CA SER A 336 -34.29 8.71 34.28
C SER A 336 -33.36 7.87 35.17
N GLU A 337 -32.66 8.54 36.09
CA GLU A 337 -31.73 7.92 37.04
C GLU A 337 -32.53 7.03 38.03
N GLY A 338 -32.65 5.74 37.72
CA GLY A 338 -33.54 4.80 38.42
C GLY A 338 -34.46 3.98 37.49
N ALA A 339 -34.45 4.24 36.18
CA ALA A 339 -35.14 3.40 35.21
C ALA A 339 -34.58 1.97 35.25
N SER A 340 -35.37 1.00 35.70
CA SER A 340 -34.91 -0.39 35.82
C SER A 340 -34.96 -1.07 34.45
N ARG A 341 -34.01 -1.98 34.16
CA ARG A 341 -34.04 -2.83 32.94
C ARG A 341 -35.41 -3.50 32.73
N GLN A 342 -36.14 -3.77 33.82
CA GLN A 342 -37.51 -4.31 33.79
C GLN A 342 -38.53 -3.33 33.20
N GLN A 343 -38.44 -2.02 33.47
CA GLN A 343 -39.34 -1.02 32.87
C GLN A 343 -39.13 -0.92 31.36
N THR A 344 -37.88 -0.88 30.90
CA THR A 344 -37.58 -0.89 29.46
C THR A 344 -38.08 -2.18 28.81
N GLN A 345 -37.88 -3.33 29.46
CA GLN A 345 -38.39 -4.61 28.98
C GLN A 345 -39.91 -4.61 28.82
N VAL A 346 -40.67 -4.08 29.79
CA VAL A 346 -42.14 -3.99 29.70
C VAL A 346 -42.58 -3.17 28.49
N LEU A 347 -41.95 -2.02 28.21
CA LEU A 347 -42.29 -1.21 27.03
C LEU A 347 -42.03 -1.97 25.71
N VAL A 348 -40.95 -2.74 25.66
CA VAL A 348 -40.61 -3.55 24.48
C VAL A 348 -41.59 -4.72 24.29
N GLU A 349 -41.98 -5.38 25.38
CA GLU A 349 -42.98 -6.45 25.37
C GLU A 349 -44.35 -5.93 24.93
N GLU A 350 -44.71 -4.72 25.33
CA GLU A 350 -45.93 -4.00 24.94
C GLU A 350 -45.90 -3.40 23.52
N ASN A 351 -44.94 -3.81 22.68
CA ASN A 351 -44.78 -3.42 21.27
C ASN A 351 -44.46 -1.93 21.04
N ILE A 352 -44.01 -1.17 22.04
CA ILE A 352 -43.70 0.27 21.85
C ILE A 352 -42.63 0.49 20.78
N ALA A 353 -41.63 -0.39 20.71
CA ALA A 353 -40.59 -0.35 19.67
C ALA A 353 -41.18 -0.39 18.24
N ASP A 354 -42.23 -1.18 18.01
CA ASP A 354 -42.84 -1.33 16.67
C ASP A 354 -43.52 -0.02 16.23
N TYR A 355 -44.16 0.71 17.16
CA TYR A 355 -44.69 2.03 16.90
C TYR A 355 -43.59 3.05 16.56
N VAL A 356 -42.46 3.01 17.29
CA VAL A 356 -41.34 3.91 17.03
C VAL A 356 -40.69 3.62 15.67
N PHE A 357 -40.53 2.34 15.30
CA PHE A 357 -40.08 1.95 13.96
C PHE A 357 -41.03 2.40 12.85
N GLU A 358 -42.35 2.32 13.09
CA GLU A 358 -43.35 2.77 12.11
C GLU A 358 -43.33 4.29 11.93
N ILE A 359 -43.19 5.07 13.01
CA ILE A 359 -42.99 6.52 12.93
C ILE A 359 -41.71 6.84 12.15
N LEU A 360 -40.61 6.12 12.44
CA LEU A 360 -39.35 6.28 11.73
C LEU A 360 -39.50 5.98 10.23
N ARG A 361 -40.23 4.92 9.87
CA ARG A 361 -40.54 4.54 8.48
C ARG A 361 -41.32 5.63 7.74
N LEU A 362 -42.24 6.30 8.41
CA LEU A 362 -43.08 7.36 7.86
C LEU A 362 -42.45 8.76 7.92
N SER A 363 -41.31 8.92 8.61
CA SER A 363 -40.69 10.22 8.88
C SER A 363 -40.11 10.93 7.66
N GLU A 364 -39.96 10.24 6.52
CA GLU A 364 -39.28 10.74 5.30
C GLU A 364 -37.86 11.28 5.59
N CYS A 365 -37.20 10.79 6.64
CA CYS A 365 -35.89 11.25 7.11
C CYS A 365 -35.84 12.74 7.54
N LYS A 366 -36.89 13.24 8.19
CA LYS A 366 -36.89 14.59 8.79
C LYS A 366 -36.16 14.59 10.15
N ASP A 367 -35.16 15.47 10.28
CA ASP A 367 -34.24 15.54 11.43
C ASP A 367 -34.87 15.43 12.83
N PRO A 368 -35.91 16.21 13.21
CA PRO A 368 -36.42 16.16 14.58
C PRO A 368 -37.05 14.80 14.93
N VAL A 369 -37.75 14.18 13.98
CA VAL A 369 -38.42 12.89 14.19
C VAL A 369 -37.41 11.75 14.19
N VAL A 370 -36.46 11.76 13.24
CA VAL A 370 -35.39 10.75 13.18
C VAL A 370 -34.56 10.77 14.47
N ASN A 371 -34.17 11.96 14.94
CA ASN A 371 -33.37 12.08 16.16
C ASN A 371 -34.09 11.50 17.37
N SER A 372 -35.35 11.87 17.59
CA SER A 372 -36.14 11.37 18.72
C SER A 372 -36.42 9.87 18.63
N CYS A 373 -36.76 9.35 17.44
CA CYS A 373 -36.98 7.91 17.25
C CYS A 373 -35.71 7.10 17.54
N ILE A 374 -34.56 7.49 16.99
CA ILE A 374 -33.32 6.74 17.17
C ILE A 374 -32.84 6.79 18.64
N GLN A 375 -32.97 7.94 19.32
CA GLN A 375 -32.65 8.05 20.74
C GLN A 375 -33.52 7.12 21.60
N VAL A 376 -34.82 7.06 21.33
CA VAL A 376 -35.73 6.15 22.05
C VAL A 376 -35.41 4.69 21.74
N LEU A 377 -35.15 4.34 20.47
CA LEU A 377 -34.77 2.98 20.09
C LEU A 377 -33.46 2.53 20.72
N ASP A 378 -32.46 3.41 20.81
CA ASP A 378 -31.20 3.12 21.50
C ASP A 378 -31.42 2.82 22.98
N LEU A 379 -32.28 3.59 23.67
CA LEU A 379 -32.65 3.30 25.06
C LEU A 379 -33.42 1.99 25.20
N LEU A 380 -34.38 1.72 24.29
CA LEU A 380 -35.11 0.45 24.27
C LEU A 380 -34.20 -0.75 24.02
N SER A 381 -33.10 -0.57 23.29
CA SER A 381 -32.12 -1.62 23.02
C SER A 381 -31.44 -2.17 24.28
N THR A 382 -31.46 -1.44 25.40
CA THR A 382 -30.94 -1.91 26.70
C THR A 382 -31.69 -3.11 27.28
N ALA A 383 -32.88 -3.43 26.74
CA ALA A 383 -33.66 -4.64 27.07
C ALA A 383 -33.17 -5.92 26.35
N GLU A 384 -32.06 -5.86 25.61
CA GLU A 384 -31.35 -7.00 25.00
C GLU A 384 -32.30 -7.99 24.28
N GLN A 385 -32.56 -9.16 24.87
CA GLN A 385 -33.33 -10.25 24.26
C GLN A 385 -34.76 -9.87 23.89
N ALA A 386 -35.44 -9.04 24.70
CA ALA A 386 -36.79 -8.59 24.39
C ALA A 386 -36.81 -7.69 23.16
N PHE A 387 -35.80 -6.82 23.02
CA PHE A 387 -35.69 -5.87 21.93
C PHE A 387 -35.26 -6.53 20.62
N LYS A 388 -34.43 -7.58 20.70
CA LYS A 388 -33.94 -8.33 19.54
C LYS A 388 -35.05 -8.76 18.57
N GLN A 389 -36.18 -9.26 19.08
CA GLN A 389 -37.31 -9.68 18.25
C GLN A 389 -37.97 -8.51 17.52
N ARG A 390 -38.03 -7.34 18.17
CA ARG A 390 -38.59 -6.11 17.57
C ARG A 390 -37.64 -5.51 16.54
N LEU A 391 -36.34 -5.47 16.88
CA LEU A 391 -35.28 -5.05 15.98
C LEU A 391 -35.25 -5.92 14.71
N LEU A 392 -35.52 -7.23 14.83
CA LEU A 392 -35.58 -8.14 13.69
C LEU A 392 -36.60 -7.66 12.63
N VAL A 393 -37.80 -7.28 13.09
CA VAL A 393 -38.91 -6.84 12.23
C VAL A 393 -38.69 -5.40 11.75
N GLY A 394 -38.20 -4.52 12.63
CA GLY A 394 -38.01 -3.10 12.35
C GLY A 394 -36.76 -2.77 11.54
N PHE A 395 -35.79 -3.68 11.40
CA PHE A 395 -34.46 -3.38 10.84
C PHE A 395 -34.47 -2.74 9.46
N ALA A 396 -35.38 -3.15 8.56
CA ALA A 396 -35.47 -2.57 7.22
C ALA A 396 -35.70 -1.05 7.23
N THR A 397 -36.26 -0.50 8.31
CA THR A 397 -36.46 0.95 8.49
C THR A 397 -35.16 1.70 8.83
N LEU A 398 -34.14 1.00 9.34
CA LEU A 398 -32.84 1.59 9.68
C LEU A 398 -31.93 1.79 8.46
N ILE A 399 -32.14 1.05 7.37
CA ILE A 399 -31.30 1.14 6.16
C ILE A 399 -31.40 2.52 5.47
N PRO A 400 -32.58 3.09 5.20
CA PRO A 400 -32.67 4.45 4.67
C PRO A 400 -32.11 5.49 5.64
N VAL A 401 -32.27 5.27 6.95
CA VAL A 401 -31.78 6.19 7.99
C VAL A 401 -30.26 6.20 8.04
N VAL A 402 -29.58 5.05 7.94
CA VAL A 402 -28.11 5.03 7.89
C VAL A 402 -27.59 5.74 6.65
N CYS A 403 -28.23 5.55 5.49
CA CYS A 403 -27.89 6.26 4.26
C CYS A 403 -28.05 7.77 4.41
N TYR A 404 -29.07 8.23 5.16
CA TYR A 404 -29.29 9.64 5.45
C TYR A 404 -28.23 10.23 6.40
N VAL A 405 -28.04 9.61 7.57
CA VAL A 405 -27.09 10.14 8.59
C VAL A 405 -25.63 9.96 8.16
N ALA A 406 -25.35 9.07 7.21
CA ALA A 406 -24.03 8.91 6.58
C ALA A 406 -23.63 10.10 5.71
N GLU A 407 -24.60 10.89 5.20
CA GLU A 407 -24.35 12.01 4.32
C GLU A 407 -24.15 13.34 5.07
N VAL A 408 -24.52 13.41 6.37
CA VAL A 408 -24.47 14.62 7.19
C VAL A 408 -23.30 14.58 8.19
N PRO A 409 -22.31 15.49 8.10
CA PRO A 409 -21.17 15.53 9.03
C PRO A 409 -21.60 15.66 10.49
N LEU A 410 -21.02 14.83 11.37
CA LEU A 410 -21.27 14.84 12.81
C LEU A 410 -22.76 14.81 13.20
N HIS A 411 -23.59 14.07 12.44
CA HIS A 411 -25.01 13.95 12.74
C HIS A 411 -25.26 13.41 14.17
N PRO A 412 -26.16 14.02 14.96
CA PRO A 412 -26.27 13.76 16.41
C PRO A 412 -26.66 12.32 16.78
N VAL A 413 -27.33 11.59 15.88
CA VAL A 413 -27.70 10.18 16.11
C VAL A 413 -26.90 9.17 15.29
N GLN A 414 -25.81 9.60 14.62
CA GLN A 414 -25.02 8.73 13.75
C GLN A 414 -24.48 7.50 14.50
N SER A 415 -23.93 7.70 15.70
CA SER A 415 -23.39 6.62 16.53
C SER A 415 -24.48 5.66 17.00
N GLN A 416 -25.64 6.18 17.43
CA GLN A 416 -26.77 5.38 17.92
C GLN A 416 -27.38 4.55 16.78
N THR A 417 -27.52 5.14 15.59
CA THR A 417 -27.99 4.41 14.40
C THR A 417 -27.05 3.25 14.07
N LEU A 418 -25.73 3.47 14.05
CA LEU A 418 -24.76 2.41 13.79
C LEU A 418 -24.74 1.35 14.90
N LYS A 419 -24.92 1.73 16.16
CA LYS A 419 -25.03 0.79 17.28
C LYS A 419 -26.24 -0.13 17.13
N LEU A 420 -27.41 0.39 16.76
CA LEU A 420 -28.59 -0.42 16.48
C LEU A 420 -28.36 -1.39 15.31
N ILE A 421 -27.65 -0.94 14.27
CA ILE A 421 -27.27 -1.80 13.14
C ILE A 421 -26.31 -2.89 13.60
N TRP A 422 -25.28 -2.53 14.35
CA TRP A 422 -24.31 -3.47 14.89
C TRP A 422 -24.97 -4.52 15.79
N ASN A 423 -25.87 -4.12 16.68
CA ASN A 423 -26.65 -5.05 17.51
C ASN A 423 -27.41 -6.07 16.65
N TYR A 424 -28.07 -5.62 15.56
CA TYR A 424 -28.75 -6.53 14.64
C TYR A 424 -27.77 -7.49 13.96
N VAL A 425 -26.69 -6.94 13.38
CA VAL A 425 -25.65 -7.69 12.66
C VAL A 425 -25.07 -8.77 13.58
N SER A 426 -24.57 -8.39 14.76
CA SER A 426 -23.98 -9.30 15.74
C SER A 426 -24.97 -10.36 16.26
N ASP A 427 -26.20 -9.97 16.62
CA ASP A 427 -27.12 -10.88 17.31
C ASP A 427 -27.92 -11.80 16.37
N CYS A 428 -28.11 -11.41 15.11
CA CYS A 428 -28.94 -12.12 14.13
C CYS A 428 -28.12 -12.55 12.88
N PRO A 429 -27.08 -13.38 13.04
CA PRO A 429 -26.20 -13.76 11.94
C PRO A 429 -26.98 -14.44 10.81
N GLY A 430 -26.80 -13.96 9.58
CA GLY A 430 -27.37 -14.55 8.37
C GLY A 430 -28.83 -14.19 8.04
N MET A 431 -29.46 -13.28 8.78
CA MET A 431 -30.84 -12.82 8.51
C MET A 431 -30.94 -11.65 7.53
N LEU A 432 -29.82 -10.99 7.22
CA LEU A 432 -29.76 -9.88 6.25
C LEU A 432 -29.95 -10.37 4.81
N SER A 433 -30.79 -9.67 4.04
CA SER A 433 -30.86 -9.90 2.59
C SER A 433 -29.63 -9.32 1.90
N THR A 434 -29.24 -9.89 0.75
CA THR A 434 -28.11 -9.41 -0.05
C THR A 434 -28.23 -7.92 -0.40
N SER A 435 -29.42 -7.45 -0.76
CA SER A 435 -29.67 -6.04 -1.09
C SER A 435 -29.44 -5.11 0.11
N GLN A 436 -29.80 -5.53 1.31
CA GLN A 436 -29.58 -4.75 2.53
C GLN A 436 -28.09 -4.67 2.90
N ILE A 437 -27.36 -5.78 2.69
CA ILE A 437 -25.91 -5.81 2.87
C ILE A 437 -25.23 -4.84 1.90
N GLU A 438 -25.61 -4.86 0.62
CA GLU A 438 -25.05 -3.97 -0.39
C GLU A 438 -25.29 -2.49 -0.07
N GLU A 439 -26.52 -2.10 0.28
CA GLU A 439 -26.84 -0.71 0.64
C GLU A 439 -26.06 -0.25 1.88
N LEU A 440 -26.02 -1.09 2.93
CA LEU A 440 -25.29 -0.79 4.16
C LEU A 440 -23.79 -0.60 3.89
N VAL A 441 -23.18 -1.56 3.19
CA VAL A 441 -21.75 -1.56 2.88
C VAL A 441 -21.38 -0.35 2.02
N LEU A 442 -22.20 0.00 1.03
CA LEU A 442 -21.99 1.20 0.20
C LEU A 442 -22.06 2.48 1.04
N ALA A 443 -23.02 2.60 1.95
CA ALA A 443 -23.13 3.75 2.84
C ALA A 443 -21.91 3.88 3.76
N LEU A 444 -21.52 2.79 4.42
CA LEU A 444 -20.38 2.76 5.35
C LEU A 444 -19.04 3.02 4.64
N THR A 445 -18.84 2.46 3.44
CA THR A 445 -17.64 2.72 2.62
C THR A 445 -17.54 4.20 2.25
N ARG A 446 -18.67 4.82 1.85
CA ARG A 446 -18.70 6.26 1.55
C ARG A 446 -18.39 7.11 2.78
N MET A 447 -18.87 6.71 3.96
CA MET A 447 -18.56 7.42 5.21
C MET A 447 -17.04 7.42 5.47
N LEU A 448 -16.37 6.26 5.41
CA LEU A 448 -14.92 6.16 5.61
C LEU A 448 -14.15 6.93 4.54
N LYS A 449 -14.55 6.82 3.28
CA LYS A 449 -13.93 7.54 2.16
C LYS A 449 -14.00 9.05 2.33
N LYS A 450 -15.19 9.59 2.59
CA LYS A 450 -15.38 11.04 2.81
C LYS A 450 -14.65 11.51 4.07
N HIS A 451 -14.54 10.68 5.09
CA HIS A 451 -13.78 11.00 6.30
C HIS A 451 -12.28 11.12 6.01
N THR A 452 -11.72 10.14 5.29
CA THR A 452 -10.32 10.15 4.83
C THR A 452 -10.02 11.36 3.94
N GLU A 453 -10.96 11.73 3.05
CA GLU A 453 -10.85 12.92 2.19
C GLU A 453 -11.08 14.26 2.94
N GLY A 454 -11.32 14.25 4.25
CA GLY A 454 -11.61 15.44 5.06
C GLY A 454 -12.97 16.11 4.78
N LYS A 455 -13.83 15.47 3.98
CA LYS A 455 -15.17 15.98 3.60
C LYS A 455 -16.25 15.68 4.63
N MET A 456 -16.01 14.74 5.54
CA MET A 456 -16.96 14.29 6.55
C MET A 456 -16.31 14.24 7.93
N GLY A 457 -16.83 15.03 8.86
CA GLY A 457 -16.50 14.90 10.29
C GLY A 457 -17.19 13.67 10.87
N MET A 458 -16.42 12.81 11.54
CA MET A 458 -16.90 11.60 12.21
C MET A 458 -16.34 11.54 13.62
N LEU A 459 -17.18 11.21 14.61
CA LEU A 459 -16.73 10.98 15.98
C LEU A 459 -15.96 9.64 16.08
N PRO A 460 -14.97 9.52 16.98
CA PRO A 460 -14.20 8.28 17.15
C PRO A 460 -15.07 7.04 17.40
N GLU A 461 -16.13 7.17 18.20
CA GLU A 461 -17.06 6.08 18.52
C GLU A 461 -17.84 5.63 17.28
N THR A 462 -18.18 6.57 16.42
CA THR A 462 -18.85 6.29 15.14
C THR A 462 -17.90 5.54 14.21
N PHE A 463 -16.65 5.99 14.09
CA PHE A 463 -15.63 5.32 13.28
C PHE A 463 -15.41 3.88 13.73
N ILE A 464 -15.23 3.67 15.04
CA ILE A 464 -15.10 2.36 15.65
C ILE A 464 -16.30 1.47 15.29
N MET A 465 -17.52 2.02 15.38
CA MET A 465 -18.72 1.28 15.02
C MET A 465 -18.78 0.90 13.54
N VAL A 466 -18.37 1.78 12.63
CA VAL A 466 -18.28 1.46 11.21
C VAL A 466 -17.36 0.26 10.98
N CYS A 467 -16.15 0.28 11.55
CA CYS A 467 -15.21 -0.84 11.44
C CYS A 467 -15.78 -2.14 12.00
N SER A 468 -16.40 -2.10 13.19
CA SER A 468 -17.00 -3.29 13.82
C SER A 468 -18.14 -3.89 12.99
N VAL A 469 -19.02 -3.05 12.41
CA VAL A 469 -20.09 -3.52 11.53
C VAL A 469 -19.50 -4.23 10.30
N PHE A 470 -18.45 -3.69 9.67
CA PHE A 470 -17.77 -4.37 8.56
C PHE A 470 -17.20 -5.73 8.95
N VAL A 471 -16.51 -5.80 10.11
CA VAL A 471 -15.93 -7.05 10.63
C VAL A 471 -17.00 -8.11 10.80
N ASP A 472 -18.13 -7.78 11.43
CA ASP A 472 -19.19 -8.76 11.66
C ASP A 472 -19.92 -9.16 10.37
N LEU A 473 -20.08 -8.24 9.41
CA LEU A 473 -20.62 -8.57 8.08
C LEU A 473 -19.75 -9.58 7.33
N MET A 474 -18.42 -9.46 7.38
CA MET A 474 -17.49 -10.39 6.73
C MET A 474 -17.49 -11.80 7.34
N LYS A 475 -17.92 -11.93 8.60
CA LYS A 475 -18.05 -13.23 9.25
C LYS A 475 -19.24 -14.04 8.72
N PHE A 476 -20.23 -13.43 8.06
CA PHE A 476 -21.44 -14.14 7.60
C PHE A 476 -21.30 -14.86 6.26
N SER A 477 -21.91 -16.04 6.17
CA SER A 477 -21.90 -16.89 4.99
C SER A 477 -22.63 -16.28 3.78
N SER A 478 -23.74 -15.57 4.01
CA SER A 478 -24.54 -14.91 2.95
C SER A 478 -23.85 -13.70 2.31
N SER A 479 -22.83 -13.15 2.97
CA SER A 479 -22.03 -12.05 2.45
C SER A 479 -21.08 -12.49 1.33
N HIS A 480 -20.77 -13.79 1.26
CA HIS A 480 -19.74 -14.34 0.37
C HIS A 480 -20.16 -14.45 -1.10
N GLU A 481 -21.46 -14.35 -1.40
CA GLU A 481 -21.98 -14.42 -2.78
C GLU A 481 -21.95 -13.04 -3.48
N THR A 482 -21.61 -11.96 -2.75
CA THR A 482 -21.73 -10.58 -3.23
C THR A 482 -20.38 -10.02 -3.68
N LEU A 483 -20.12 -10.01 -4.99
CA LEU A 483 -18.90 -9.43 -5.59
C LEU A 483 -18.68 -7.95 -5.22
N HIS A 484 -19.77 -7.18 -5.01
CA HIS A 484 -19.69 -5.78 -4.59
C HIS A 484 -19.13 -5.59 -3.17
N LEU A 485 -19.26 -6.60 -2.31
CA LEU A 485 -18.74 -6.54 -0.94
C LEU A 485 -17.21 -6.56 -0.92
N ALA A 486 -16.58 -7.43 -1.70
CA ALA A 486 -15.12 -7.54 -1.79
C ALA A 486 -14.46 -6.19 -2.12
N ARG A 487 -14.94 -5.50 -3.16
CA ARG A 487 -14.42 -4.19 -3.57
C ARG A 487 -14.65 -3.11 -2.51
N SER A 488 -15.80 -3.16 -1.84
CA SER A 488 -16.13 -2.20 -0.78
C SER A 488 -15.29 -2.43 0.47
N VAL A 489 -14.99 -3.69 0.82
CA VAL A 489 -14.08 -4.06 1.92
C VAL A 489 -12.66 -3.58 1.65
N GLN A 490 -12.16 -3.74 0.42
CA GLN A 490 -10.85 -3.23 0.01
C GLN A 490 -10.77 -1.70 0.22
N GLU A 491 -11.72 -0.96 -0.36
CA GLU A 491 -11.77 0.50 -0.26
C GLU A 491 -11.96 0.96 1.20
N ALA A 492 -12.86 0.31 1.96
CA ALA A 492 -13.13 0.61 3.35
C ALA A 492 -11.90 0.38 4.23
N SER A 493 -11.19 -0.73 4.03
CA SER A 493 -9.96 -1.04 4.78
C SER A 493 -8.87 -0.03 4.49
N LYS A 494 -8.68 0.35 3.22
CA LYS A 494 -7.73 1.40 2.81
C LYS A 494 -8.07 2.74 3.44
N CYS A 495 -9.32 3.18 3.33
CA CYS A 495 -9.78 4.45 3.89
C CYS A 495 -9.64 4.47 5.42
N ALA A 496 -10.06 3.39 6.10
CA ALA A 496 -9.99 3.31 7.56
C ALA A 496 -8.54 3.44 8.07
N VAL A 497 -7.59 2.73 7.46
CA VAL A 497 -6.18 2.82 7.84
C VAL A 497 -5.64 4.22 7.56
N LEU A 498 -5.78 4.73 6.33
CA LEU A 498 -5.26 6.04 5.94
C LEU A 498 -5.80 7.18 6.82
N ALA A 499 -7.10 7.17 7.11
CA ALA A 499 -7.70 8.16 8.00
C ALA A 499 -7.07 8.16 9.40
N CYS A 500 -6.61 7.00 9.90
CA CYS A 500 -5.95 6.91 11.20
C CYS A 500 -4.48 7.35 11.17
N LEU A 501 -3.78 7.18 10.04
CA LEU A 501 -2.37 7.55 9.92
C LEU A 501 -2.16 9.06 9.78
N ASP A 502 -3.14 9.79 9.24
CA ASP A 502 -3.09 11.25 9.04
C ASP A 502 -3.44 12.07 10.31
N ILE A 503 -4.01 11.45 11.35
CA ILE A 503 -4.48 12.14 12.55
C ILE A 503 -3.37 12.16 13.62
N SER A 504 -2.73 13.33 13.76
CA SER A 504 -1.55 13.55 14.61
C SER A 504 -1.76 13.39 16.12
N GLU A 505 -2.97 13.35 16.68
CA GLU A 505 -3.15 13.27 18.14
C GLU A 505 -4.51 12.66 18.56
N LYS A 506 -4.47 11.70 19.52
CA LYS A 506 -5.48 11.40 20.58
C LYS A 506 -6.54 10.30 20.43
N HIS A 507 -6.58 9.49 19.38
CA HIS A 507 -7.62 8.45 19.27
C HIS A 507 -7.10 7.03 19.00
N HIS A 508 -6.32 6.49 19.96
CA HIS A 508 -5.71 5.14 19.91
C HIS A 508 -6.72 4.01 19.57
N GLY A 509 -7.99 4.16 19.98
CA GLY A 509 -9.05 3.20 19.67
C GLY A 509 -9.42 3.08 18.19
N GLN A 510 -9.30 4.16 17.39
CA GLN A 510 -9.67 4.12 15.97
C GLN A 510 -8.69 3.27 15.16
N LEU A 511 -7.39 3.47 15.37
CA LEU A 511 -6.36 2.70 14.67
C LEU A 511 -6.50 1.21 14.97
N LEU A 512 -6.68 0.81 16.23
CA LEU A 512 -6.86 -0.60 16.60
C LEU A 512 -8.05 -1.25 15.88
N HIS A 513 -9.18 -0.56 15.78
CA HIS A 513 -10.34 -1.08 15.05
C HIS A 513 -10.14 -1.10 13.53
N SER A 514 -9.37 -0.16 12.97
CA SER A 514 -8.98 -0.21 11.56
C SER A 514 -8.04 -1.40 11.27
N LEU A 515 -7.15 -1.73 12.20
CA LEU A 515 -6.27 -2.90 12.12
C LEU A 515 -7.05 -4.20 12.24
N TYR A 516 -8.05 -4.27 13.12
CA TYR A 516 -8.95 -5.41 13.21
C TYR A 516 -9.75 -5.61 11.92
N LEU A 517 -10.25 -4.52 11.32
CA LEU A 517 -10.90 -4.56 10.01
C LEU A 517 -9.96 -5.11 8.93
N LEU A 518 -8.72 -4.62 8.88
CA LEU A 518 -7.72 -5.05 7.90
C LEU A 518 -7.38 -6.55 8.06
N LYS A 519 -7.21 -7.02 9.29
CA LYS A 519 -6.97 -8.43 9.62
C LYS A 519 -8.14 -9.31 9.18
N GLU A 520 -9.38 -8.92 9.50
CA GLU A 520 -10.56 -9.70 9.09
C GLU A 520 -10.75 -9.69 7.57
N ALA A 521 -10.44 -8.58 6.89
CA ALA A 521 -10.48 -8.50 5.43
C ALA A 521 -9.50 -9.49 4.77
N TYR A 522 -8.30 -9.67 5.34
CA TYR A 522 -7.35 -10.68 4.86
C TYR A 522 -7.90 -12.10 5.04
N LEU A 523 -8.47 -12.43 6.21
CA LEU A 523 -9.10 -13.73 6.46
C LEU A 523 -10.31 -13.98 5.56
N TYR A 524 -11.08 -12.94 5.27
CA TYR A 524 -12.21 -12.98 4.35
C TYR A 524 -11.77 -13.39 2.93
N GLY A 525 -10.61 -12.92 2.47
CA GLY A 525 -10.01 -13.30 1.19
C GLY A 525 -9.58 -14.77 1.08
N HIS A 526 -9.47 -15.51 2.19
CA HIS A 526 -9.10 -16.93 2.20
C HIS A 526 -10.32 -17.88 2.17
N LYS A 527 -11.54 -17.38 2.31
CA LYS A 527 -12.74 -18.24 2.35
C LYS A 527 -13.05 -18.83 0.97
N GLU A 528 -13.48 -20.10 0.96
CA GLU A 528 -13.60 -20.92 -0.27
C GLU A 528 -14.54 -20.37 -1.35
N ASN A 529 -15.52 -19.54 -0.97
CA ASN A 529 -16.67 -19.14 -1.80
C ASN A 529 -16.39 -18.10 -2.92
N PHE A 530 -15.17 -17.55 -3.02
CA PHE A 530 -14.80 -16.56 -4.03
C PHE A 530 -14.17 -17.16 -5.30
N THR A 531 -14.23 -16.42 -6.41
CA THR A 531 -13.36 -16.68 -7.56
C THR A 531 -11.90 -16.40 -7.18
N GLU A 532 -10.96 -17.16 -7.74
CA GLU A 532 -9.53 -17.05 -7.41
C GLU A 532 -8.97 -15.64 -7.62
N SER A 533 -9.45 -14.93 -8.66
CA SER A 533 -9.11 -13.52 -8.92
C SER A 533 -9.51 -12.60 -7.77
N CYS A 534 -10.74 -12.74 -7.27
CA CYS A 534 -11.28 -11.88 -6.21
C CYS A 534 -10.58 -12.13 -4.86
N LYS A 535 -10.24 -13.41 -4.56
CA LYS A 535 -9.43 -13.77 -3.39
C LYS A 535 -8.08 -13.07 -3.42
N MET A 536 -7.38 -13.17 -4.56
CA MET A 536 -6.08 -12.53 -4.73
C MET A 536 -6.16 -11.00 -4.64
N GLU A 537 -7.17 -10.38 -5.23
CA GLU A 537 -7.34 -8.91 -5.19
C GLU A 537 -7.49 -8.36 -3.76
N ILE A 538 -8.31 -8.99 -2.91
CA ILE A 538 -8.47 -8.55 -1.51
C ILE A 538 -7.15 -8.71 -0.75
N ARG A 539 -6.50 -9.88 -0.88
CA ARG A 539 -5.24 -10.15 -0.18
C ARG A 539 -4.11 -9.22 -0.63
N ASN A 540 -4.00 -8.97 -1.92
CA ASN A 540 -3.05 -8.02 -2.49
C ASN A 540 -3.31 -6.61 -1.97
N CYS A 541 -4.57 -6.18 -1.92
CA CYS A 541 -4.91 -4.86 -1.37
C CYS A 541 -4.51 -4.73 0.11
N VAL A 542 -4.74 -5.77 0.92
CA VAL A 542 -4.35 -5.75 2.34
C VAL A 542 -2.83 -5.72 2.52
N VAL A 543 -2.09 -6.54 1.76
CA VAL A 543 -0.61 -6.50 1.80
C VAL A 543 -0.08 -5.17 1.31
N ASP A 544 -0.64 -4.60 0.23
CA ASP A 544 -0.30 -3.27 -0.27
C ASP A 544 -0.49 -2.19 0.80
N ILE A 545 -1.62 -2.19 1.52
CA ILE A 545 -1.85 -1.25 2.64
C ILE A 545 -0.78 -1.42 3.73
N CYS A 546 -0.45 -2.67 4.09
CA CYS A 546 0.56 -2.97 5.09
C CYS A 546 1.96 -2.48 4.68
N THR A 547 2.37 -2.74 3.44
CA THR A 547 3.72 -2.45 2.95
C THR A 547 3.91 -0.99 2.56
N THR A 548 2.90 -0.34 1.97
CA THR A 548 3.02 1.03 1.45
C THR A 548 2.67 2.11 2.46
N HIS A 549 1.80 1.81 3.44
CA HIS A 549 1.28 2.82 4.38
C HIS A 549 1.62 2.49 5.83
N LEU A 550 1.24 1.31 6.32
CA LEU A 550 1.34 0.98 7.75
C LEU A 550 2.79 0.77 8.20
N LEU A 551 3.60 0.04 7.43
CA LEU A 551 5.00 -0.23 7.75
C LEU A 551 5.87 1.05 7.78
N PRO A 552 5.85 1.92 6.74
CA PRO A 552 6.58 3.19 6.81
C PRO A 552 6.14 4.10 7.97
N TRP A 553 4.83 4.12 8.26
CA TRP A 553 4.29 4.89 9.37
C TRP A 553 4.79 4.35 10.72
N VAL A 554 4.71 3.03 10.98
CA VAL A 554 5.08 2.50 12.30
C VAL A 554 6.57 2.67 12.59
N VAL A 555 7.43 2.53 11.57
CA VAL A 555 8.88 2.73 11.71
C VAL A 555 9.22 4.17 12.10
N THR A 556 8.44 5.15 11.66
CA THR A 556 8.66 6.57 11.99
C THR A 556 7.98 7.00 13.30
N ALA A 557 6.81 6.45 13.60
CA ALA A 557 5.98 6.87 14.73
C ALA A 557 6.25 6.13 16.06
N VAL A 558 6.99 5.00 16.05
CA VAL A 558 7.12 4.08 17.21
C VAL A 558 7.51 4.74 18.55
N ASN A 559 8.29 5.82 18.52
CA ASN A 559 8.78 6.51 19.72
C ASN A 559 7.70 7.35 20.44
N GLU A 560 6.60 7.66 19.75
CA GLU A 560 5.53 8.55 20.24
C GLU A 560 4.22 7.81 20.53
N MET A 561 4.20 6.47 20.36
CA MET A 561 3.00 5.65 20.43
C MET A 561 2.84 4.93 21.77
N GLU A 562 1.62 4.51 22.09
CA GLU A 562 1.36 3.61 23.21
C GLU A 562 1.66 2.14 22.83
N GLU A 563 2.08 1.34 23.80
CA GLU A 563 2.43 -0.08 23.61
C GLU A 563 1.31 -0.88 22.93
N GLU A 564 0.05 -0.63 23.29
CA GLU A 564 -1.11 -1.35 22.74
C GLU A 564 -1.27 -1.16 21.23
N ILE A 565 -0.92 0.01 20.68
CA ILE A 565 -0.97 0.24 19.22
C ILE A 565 0.08 -0.60 18.52
N ILE A 566 1.31 -0.57 19.01
CA ILE A 566 2.42 -1.32 18.41
C ILE A 566 2.12 -2.82 18.47
N LEU A 567 1.59 -3.30 19.60
CA LEU A 567 1.11 -4.68 19.72
C LEU A 567 0.01 -5.01 18.72
N GLY A 568 -0.92 -4.08 18.45
CA GLY A 568 -1.94 -4.22 17.42
C GLY A 568 -1.36 -4.36 16.01
N VAL A 569 -0.35 -3.55 15.66
CA VAL A 569 0.34 -3.64 14.37
C VAL A 569 1.09 -4.96 14.23
N LEU A 570 1.87 -5.34 15.26
CA LEU A 570 2.61 -6.61 15.31
C LEU A 570 1.66 -7.80 15.21
N GLU A 571 0.50 -7.76 15.88
CA GLU A 571 -0.52 -8.81 15.78
C GLU A 571 -1.10 -8.91 14.37
N THR A 572 -1.37 -7.77 13.73
CA THR A 572 -1.85 -7.76 12.34
C THR A 572 -0.82 -8.41 11.44
N PHE A 573 0.43 -7.95 11.42
CA PHE A 573 1.47 -8.56 10.59
C PHE A 573 1.69 -10.04 10.88
N HIS A 574 1.74 -10.44 12.15
CA HIS A 574 1.81 -11.85 12.52
C HIS A 574 0.63 -12.66 11.96
N SER A 575 -0.60 -12.13 12.04
CA SER A 575 -1.79 -12.81 11.51
C SER A 575 -1.75 -13.00 9.99
N LEU A 576 -1.14 -12.07 9.26
CA LEU A 576 -0.92 -12.20 7.82
C LEU A 576 0.17 -13.23 7.50
N LEU A 577 1.22 -13.32 8.33
CA LEU A 577 2.32 -14.26 8.13
C LEU A 577 1.96 -15.73 8.43
N LEU A 578 0.96 -15.99 9.29
CA LEU A 578 0.55 -17.36 9.66
C LEU A 578 0.00 -18.22 8.50
N GLN A 579 -0.15 -17.67 7.29
CA GLN A 579 -0.63 -18.38 6.12
C GLN A 579 0.56 -18.81 5.23
N ASP A 580 1.38 -19.75 5.72
CA ASP A 580 2.71 -20.12 5.19
C ASP A 580 2.78 -20.54 3.71
N SER A 581 1.65 -20.84 3.06
CA SER A 581 1.59 -21.26 1.64
C SER A 581 1.24 -20.14 0.66
N ASP A 582 1.05 -18.90 1.12
CA ASP A 582 0.55 -17.81 0.30
C ASP A 582 1.65 -16.90 -0.30
N ILE A 583 1.51 -16.55 -1.58
CA ILE A 583 2.45 -15.65 -2.30
C ILE A 583 2.52 -14.28 -1.60
N GLN A 584 1.39 -13.83 -1.05
CA GLN A 584 1.21 -12.55 -0.38
C GLN A 584 1.90 -12.52 0.99
N ALA A 585 1.89 -13.62 1.75
CA ALA A 585 2.64 -13.73 2.99
C ALA A 585 4.16 -13.63 2.72
N MET A 586 4.63 -14.29 1.65
CA MET A 586 6.03 -14.19 1.20
C MET A 586 6.42 -12.77 0.76
N GLU A 587 5.53 -12.04 0.08
CA GLU A 587 5.75 -10.64 -0.30
C GLU A 587 5.87 -9.72 0.93
N LEU A 588 4.97 -9.87 1.90
CA LEU A 588 5.03 -9.16 3.16
C LEU A 588 6.32 -9.49 3.93
N ALA A 589 6.65 -10.77 4.05
CA ALA A 589 7.87 -11.24 4.73
C ALA A 589 9.13 -10.61 4.13
N LYS A 590 9.27 -10.63 2.79
CA LYS A 590 10.39 -10.00 2.07
C LYS A 590 10.43 -8.49 2.29
N THR A 591 9.29 -7.82 2.35
CA THR A 591 9.22 -6.38 2.58
C THR A 591 9.62 -6.00 4.00
N LEU A 592 9.19 -6.78 4.99
CA LEU A 592 9.55 -6.59 6.40
C LEU A 592 11.06 -6.70 6.59
N VAL A 593 11.68 -7.80 6.17
CA VAL A 593 13.14 -7.99 6.29
C VAL A 593 13.95 -6.96 5.50
N SER A 594 13.45 -6.51 4.34
CA SER A 594 14.10 -5.42 3.59
C SER A 594 14.01 -4.06 4.30
N SER A 595 13.09 -3.93 5.27
CA SER A 595 12.88 -2.74 6.09
C SER A 595 13.53 -2.83 7.47
N SER A 596 14.53 -3.70 7.64
CA SER A 596 15.26 -3.92 8.91
C SER A 596 14.37 -4.35 10.07
N TRP A 597 13.46 -5.30 9.82
CA TRP A 597 12.43 -5.69 10.77
C TRP A 597 12.96 -6.38 12.04
N PHE A 598 14.05 -7.13 11.96
CA PHE A 598 14.64 -7.72 13.16
C PHE A 598 15.14 -6.62 14.10
N SER A 599 15.85 -5.64 13.56
CA SER A 599 16.36 -4.48 14.29
C SER A 599 15.21 -3.64 14.88
N PHE A 600 14.15 -3.40 14.10
CA PHE A 600 12.94 -2.75 14.58
C PHE A 600 12.29 -3.52 15.73
N SER A 601 12.17 -4.85 15.61
CA SER A 601 11.57 -5.71 16.62
C SER A 601 12.32 -5.67 17.96
N PHE A 602 13.65 -5.72 17.94
CA PHE A 602 14.47 -5.55 19.14
C PHE A 602 14.45 -4.11 19.67
N GLY A 603 14.31 -3.11 18.79
CA GLY A 603 14.04 -1.72 19.17
C GLY A 603 12.74 -1.58 19.97
N CYS A 604 11.67 -2.26 19.55
CA CYS A 604 10.40 -2.32 20.29
C CYS A 604 10.56 -2.95 21.67
N LEU A 605 11.40 -3.99 21.82
CA LEU A 605 11.70 -4.59 23.12
C LEU A 605 12.47 -3.65 24.05
N GLY A 606 13.33 -2.79 23.50
CA GLY A 606 14.02 -1.74 24.24
C GLY A 606 13.09 -0.61 24.69
N LEU A 607 12.14 -0.23 23.85
CA LEU A 607 11.14 0.81 24.17
C LEU A 607 10.07 0.31 25.15
N TYR A 608 9.62 -0.94 25.00
CA TYR A 608 8.55 -1.55 25.79
C TYR A 608 9.03 -2.88 26.41
N PRO A 609 9.71 -2.85 27.57
CA PRO A 609 10.28 -4.04 28.21
C PRO A 609 9.22 -4.84 28.98
N THR A 610 8.12 -5.21 28.32
CA THR A 610 7.03 -6.00 28.90
C THR A 610 7.06 -7.44 28.36
N GLU A 611 6.54 -8.38 29.17
CA GLU A 611 6.39 -9.78 28.74
C GLU A 611 5.43 -9.92 27.55
N LYS A 612 4.43 -9.05 27.44
CA LYS A 612 3.46 -9.03 26.33
C LYS A 612 4.15 -8.67 25.02
N MET A 613 4.98 -7.62 25.02
CA MET A 613 5.78 -7.22 23.85
C MET A 613 6.79 -8.30 23.49
N LYS A 614 7.53 -8.82 24.47
CA LYS A 614 8.51 -9.90 24.29
C LYS A 614 7.92 -11.12 23.59
N PHE A 615 6.80 -11.62 24.12
CA PHE A 615 6.13 -12.76 23.53
C PHE A 615 5.61 -12.47 22.12
N ARG A 616 5.05 -11.27 21.89
CA ARG A 616 4.54 -10.87 20.57
C ARG A 616 5.65 -10.80 19.52
N VAL A 617 6.79 -10.21 19.87
CA VAL A 617 7.95 -10.09 18.98
C VAL A 617 8.47 -11.47 18.60
N TYR A 618 8.72 -12.36 19.57
CA TYR A 618 9.26 -13.69 19.26
C TYR A 618 8.29 -14.56 18.45
N LEU A 619 6.99 -14.50 18.73
CA LEU A 619 6.00 -15.18 17.89
C LEU A 619 6.01 -14.67 16.46
N MET A 620 6.08 -13.34 16.27
CA MET A 620 6.14 -12.77 14.94
C MET A 620 7.44 -13.15 14.22
N LEU A 621 8.59 -13.10 14.88
CA LEU A 621 9.86 -13.52 14.31
C LEU A 621 9.81 -15.00 13.91
N SER A 622 9.17 -15.85 14.70
CA SER A 622 8.94 -17.25 14.32
C SER A 622 8.16 -17.37 13.01
N SER A 623 6.98 -16.74 12.89
CA SER A 623 6.18 -16.84 11.67
C SER A 623 6.86 -16.20 10.46
N LEU A 624 7.64 -15.14 10.68
CA LEU A 624 8.48 -14.56 9.63
C LEU A 624 9.49 -15.59 9.12
N VAL A 625 10.12 -16.35 10.02
CA VAL A 625 11.07 -17.41 9.65
C VAL A 625 10.36 -18.57 8.94
N ASP A 626 9.17 -18.97 9.39
CA ASP A 626 8.37 -20.02 8.74
C ASP A 626 8.08 -19.67 7.28
N VAL A 627 7.63 -18.43 7.01
CA VAL A 627 7.37 -17.98 5.64
C VAL A 627 8.66 -17.94 4.81
N LEU A 628 9.79 -17.50 5.38
CA LEU A 628 11.04 -17.32 4.64
C LEU A 628 11.75 -18.64 4.29
N LEU A 629 11.78 -19.61 5.21
CA LEU A 629 12.49 -20.88 5.04
C LEU A 629 11.54 -22.05 4.71
N GLY A 630 10.28 -21.98 5.12
CA GLY A 630 9.30 -23.07 5.05
C GLY A 630 9.47 -24.12 6.16
N ASN A 631 8.69 -25.19 6.08
CA ASN A 631 8.83 -26.42 6.87
C ASN A 631 8.82 -26.23 8.40
N ASP A 632 8.01 -25.31 8.93
CA ASP A 632 7.88 -25.06 10.38
C ASP A 632 9.22 -24.67 11.05
N SER A 633 10.12 -24.06 10.26
CA SER A 633 11.48 -23.70 10.68
C SER A 633 11.56 -22.66 11.80
N GLY A 634 10.49 -21.90 12.05
CA GLY A 634 10.35 -20.96 13.15
C GLY A 634 10.10 -21.63 14.51
N GLN A 635 9.75 -22.93 14.53
CA GLN A 635 9.44 -23.69 15.74
C GLN A 635 10.44 -23.53 16.89
N PRO A 636 11.77 -23.50 16.67
CA PRO A 636 12.73 -23.27 17.75
C PRO A 636 12.50 -21.94 18.49
N ILE A 637 12.09 -20.88 17.78
CA ILE A 637 11.82 -19.57 18.38
C ILE A 637 10.54 -19.62 19.23
N ARG A 638 9.47 -20.26 18.73
CA ARG A 638 8.22 -20.43 19.50
C ARG A 638 8.44 -21.18 20.81
N ASP A 639 9.19 -22.28 20.74
CA ASP A 639 9.44 -23.15 21.90
C ASP A 639 10.30 -22.44 22.96
N ALA A 640 11.22 -21.58 22.53
CA ALA A 640 12.12 -20.84 23.42
C ALA A 640 11.59 -19.46 23.86
N ALA A 641 10.51 -18.93 23.26
CA ALA A 641 10.06 -17.54 23.39
C ALA A 641 9.94 -17.01 24.83
N ILE A 642 9.54 -17.88 25.78
CA ILE A 642 9.37 -17.52 27.20
C ILE A 642 10.73 -17.29 27.88
N TYR A 643 11.76 -18.02 27.46
CA TYR A 643 13.09 -18.04 28.06
C TYR A 643 14.08 -17.10 27.37
N LEU A 644 13.75 -16.60 26.18
CA LEU A 644 14.59 -15.66 25.45
C LEU A 644 14.58 -14.26 26.11
N PRO A 645 15.75 -13.62 26.30
CA PRO A 645 15.87 -12.28 26.85
C PRO A 645 15.45 -11.20 25.84
N SER A 646 15.19 -9.97 26.32
CA SER A 646 14.83 -8.84 25.45
C SER A 646 16.03 -8.13 24.82
N ASP A 647 17.21 -8.20 25.45
CA ASP A 647 18.44 -7.55 24.97
C ASP A 647 19.24 -8.49 24.05
N PRO A 648 19.62 -8.07 22.83
CA PRO A 648 20.51 -8.82 21.96
C PRO A 648 21.84 -9.25 22.60
N VAL A 649 22.39 -8.48 23.53
CA VAL A 649 23.64 -8.83 24.25
C VAL A 649 23.41 -10.02 25.18
N ASP A 650 22.25 -10.10 25.81
CA ASP A 650 21.89 -11.24 26.66
C ASP A 650 21.65 -12.51 25.83
N LEU A 651 21.13 -12.38 24.59
CA LEU A 651 21.06 -13.49 23.64
C LEU A 651 22.45 -14.05 23.35
N LEU A 652 23.42 -13.18 23.08
CA LEU A 652 24.81 -13.58 22.85
C LEU A 652 25.44 -14.24 24.08
N PHE A 653 25.12 -13.75 25.29
CA PHE A 653 25.56 -14.38 26.53
C PHE A 653 25.02 -15.81 26.68
N LEU A 654 23.74 -16.04 26.40
CA LEU A 654 23.12 -17.38 26.43
C LEU A 654 23.71 -18.30 25.36
N LEU A 655 24.02 -17.77 24.17
CA LEU A 655 24.67 -18.52 23.10
C LEU A 655 26.02 -19.10 23.57
N GLY A 656 26.82 -18.34 24.30
CA GLY A 656 28.13 -18.77 24.80
C GLY A 656 28.11 -19.75 25.98
N GLN A 657 26.94 -20.18 26.47
CA GLN A 657 26.85 -21.11 27.61
C GLN A 657 26.95 -22.58 27.20
N LYS A 658 27.38 -23.43 28.14
CA LYS A 658 27.38 -24.88 27.94
C LYS A 658 25.97 -25.44 28.15
N SER A 659 25.39 -26.09 27.14
CA SER A 659 24.02 -26.62 27.18
C SER A 659 23.92 -28.10 27.52
N SER A 660 25.04 -28.79 27.73
CA SER A 660 25.06 -30.21 28.14
C SER A 660 24.11 -30.45 29.33
N HIS A 661 23.04 -31.22 29.11
CA HIS A 661 21.99 -31.57 30.08
C HIS A 661 20.97 -30.46 30.44
N ASN A 662 20.94 -29.32 29.74
CA ASN A 662 19.92 -28.29 29.89
C ASN A 662 19.14 -28.10 28.59
N LEU A 663 17.97 -28.75 28.49
CA LEU A 663 17.10 -28.70 27.32
C LEU A 663 16.60 -27.28 27.04
N GLU A 664 16.24 -26.51 28.08
CA GLU A 664 15.74 -25.14 27.93
C GLU A 664 16.81 -24.23 27.31
N LEU A 665 18.06 -24.33 27.80
CA LEU A 665 19.18 -23.59 27.25
C LEU A 665 19.52 -24.03 25.81
N SER A 666 19.46 -25.33 25.51
CA SER A 666 19.66 -25.85 24.15
C SER A 666 18.61 -25.31 23.18
N SER A 667 17.34 -25.25 23.60
CA SER A 667 16.26 -24.66 22.80
C SER A 667 16.48 -23.16 22.58
N CYS A 668 16.89 -22.42 23.61
CA CYS A 668 17.24 -21.01 23.47
C CYS A 668 18.39 -20.80 22.48
N GLN A 669 19.45 -21.62 22.55
CA GLN A 669 20.60 -21.51 21.65
C GLN A 669 20.22 -21.77 20.19
N SER A 670 19.37 -22.76 19.95
CA SER A 670 18.82 -23.02 18.61
C SER A 670 18.02 -21.82 18.07
N ALA A 671 17.14 -21.24 18.89
CA ALA A 671 16.39 -20.04 18.53
C ALA A 671 17.29 -18.82 18.26
N ILE A 672 18.31 -18.62 19.10
CA ILE A 672 19.27 -17.51 18.96
C ILE A 672 20.07 -17.65 17.65
N LEU A 673 20.59 -18.85 17.37
CA LEU A 673 21.30 -19.13 16.11
C LEU A 673 20.42 -18.87 14.90
N LEU A 674 19.15 -19.28 14.95
CA LEU A 674 18.19 -19.06 13.87
C LEU A 674 17.89 -17.56 13.67
N ILE A 675 17.65 -16.80 14.74
CA ILE A 675 17.41 -15.35 14.67
C ILE A 675 18.63 -14.62 14.09
N LEU A 676 19.83 -14.93 14.60
CA LEU A 676 21.07 -14.34 14.11
C LEU A 676 21.33 -14.72 12.65
N TYR A 677 21.12 -15.97 12.29
CA TYR A 677 21.31 -16.46 10.92
C TYR A 677 20.38 -15.74 9.95
N ILE A 678 19.08 -15.67 10.23
CA ILE A 678 18.12 -15.04 9.33
C ILE A 678 18.35 -13.53 9.24
N SER A 679 18.53 -12.84 10.36
CA SER A 679 18.87 -11.40 10.35
C SER A 679 20.14 -11.12 9.52
N SER A 680 21.17 -11.96 9.66
CA SER A 680 22.42 -11.81 8.92
C SER A 680 22.28 -12.02 7.41
N LEU A 681 21.32 -12.82 6.94
CA LEU A 681 21.04 -12.98 5.51
C LEU A 681 20.48 -11.70 4.87
N TYR A 682 19.98 -10.76 5.66
CA TYR A 682 19.44 -9.48 5.20
C TYR A 682 20.30 -8.30 5.64
N ASP A 683 21.57 -8.55 5.99
CA ASP A 683 22.53 -7.53 6.43
C ASP A 683 22.07 -6.72 7.66
N GLU A 684 21.18 -7.29 8.49
CA GLU A 684 20.70 -6.65 9.71
C GLU A 684 21.68 -6.84 10.88
N ARG A 685 22.04 -5.73 11.54
CA ARG A 685 23.00 -5.74 12.65
C ARG A 685 22.28 -5.67 14.00
N LEU A 686 22.03 -6.83 14.61
CA LEU A 686 21.43 -6.93 15.94
C LEU A 686 22.40 -6.61 17.09
N ALA A 687 23.69 -6.93 16.92
CA ALA A 687 24.72 -6.73 17.93
C ALA A 687 26.06 -6.40 17.26
N ASP A 688 27.07 -6.06 18.07
CA ASP A 688 28.41 -5.80 17.56
C ASP A 688 29.03 -7.08 16.94
N GLU A 689 29.55 -6.96 15.71
CA GLU A 689 30.14 -8.06 14.95
C GLU A 689 31.20 -8.84 15.73
N LYS A 690 31.99 -8.16 16.59
CA LYS A 690 33.01 -8.81 17.41
C LYS A 690 32.39 -9.66 18.53
N LEU A 691 31.30 -9.17 19.13
CA LEU A 691 30.57 -9.89 20.17
C LEU A 691 29.84 -11.10 19.59
N VAL A 692 29.26 -10.98 18.39
CA VAL A 692 28.61 -12.10 17.72
C VAL A 692 29.63 -13.20 17.41
N LEU A 693 30.77 -12.85 16.79
CA LEU A 693 31.83 -13.82 16.49
C LEU A 693 32.36 -14.49 17.77
N ALA A 694 32.67 -13.71 18.81
CA ALA A 694 33.16 -14.25 20.07
C ALA A 694 32.16 -15.21 20.73
N SER A 695 30.86 -14.94 20.61
CA SER A 695 29.80 -15.78 21.18
C SER A 695 29.58 -17.06 20.39
N VAL A 696 29.65 -17.01 19.04
CA VAL A 696 29.63 -18.19 18.17
C VAL A 696 30.87 -19.07 18.42
N GLU A 697 32.05 -18.46 18.59
CA GLU A 697 33.28 -19.17 18.96
C GLU A 697 33.15 -19.86 20.31
N GLN A 698 32.61 -19.15 21.30
CA GLN A 698 32.38 -19.71 22.61
C GLN A 698 31.38 -20.87 22.55
N TYR A 699 30.29 -20.76 21.78
CA TYR A 699 29.33 -21.84 21.54
C TYR A 699 30.00 -23.10 20.97
N LEU A 700 30.83 -22.95 19.92
CA LEU A 700 31.60 -24.05 19.35
C LEU A 700 32.55 -24.69 20.37
N LEU A 701 33.22 -23.89 21.21
CA LEU A 701 34.19 -24.37 22.19
C LEU A 701 33.54 -25.17 23.33
N VAL A 702 32.34 -24.78 23.77
CA VAL A 702 31.67 -25.40 24.94
C VAL A 702 30.72 -26.52 24.57
N ASN A 703 30.12 -26.48 23.37
CA ASN A 703 29.14 -27.47 22.90
C ASN A 703 29.66 -28.34 21.74
N GLY A 704 30.90 -28.14 21.27
CA GLY A 704 31.47 -28.89 20.13
C GLY A 704 31.45 -30.41 20.29
N SER A 705 31.60 -30.93 21.51
CA SER A 705 31.48 -32.38 21.78
C SER A 705 30.06 -32.92 21.60
N ASP A 706 29.06 -32.09 21.87
CA ASP A 706 27.65 -32.47 21.78
C ASP A 706 27.22 -32.39 20.30
N LEU A 707 27.76 -31.43 19.54
CA LEU A 707 27.58 -31.30 18.09
C LEU A 707 28.16 -32.47 17.29
N GLN A 708 29.27 -33.07 17.74
CA GLN A 708 29.92 -34.22 17.08
C GLN A 708 29.23 -35.57 17.36
N SER A 709 28.23 -35.62 18.23
CA SER A 709 27.64 -36.88 18.72
C SER A 709 26.55 -37.51 17.83
N GLY A 710 26.41 -37.05 16.57
CA GLY A 710 25.62 -37.70 15.52
C GLY A 710 24.09 -37.53 15.63
N GLY A 711 23.61 -36.62 16.48
CA GLY A 711 22.17 -36.33 16.68
C GLY A 711 21.75 -34.90 16.30
N THR A 712 22.63 -34.14 15.67
CA THR A 712 22.48 -32.71 15.37
C THR A 712 21.80 -32.46 14.03
N ASP A 713 20.84 -31.55 14.00
CA ASP A 713 20.14 -31.14 12.78
C ASP A 713 21.12 -30.45 11.80
N SER A 714 21.13 -30.89 10.55
CA SER A 714 21.98 -30.34 9.45
C SER A 714 21.78 -28.83 9.30
N LEU A 715 20.58 -28.33 9.62
CA LEU A 715 20.26 -26.90 9.62
C LEU A 715 21.05 -26.12 10.68
N ALA A 716 21.20 -26.66 11.89
CA ALA A 716 21.91 -25.98 12.98
C ALA A 716 23.41 -25.86 12.69
N VAL A 717 24.01 -26.91 12.09
CA VAL A 717 25.40 -26.85 11.61
C VAL A 717 25.53 -25.75 10.57
N MET A 718 24.60 -25.66 9.62
CA MET A 718 24.66 -24.67 8.56
C MET A 718 24.47 -23.23 9.06
N GLN A 719 23.61 -23.01 10.06
CA GLN A 719 23.45 -21.70 10.71
C GLN A 719 24.78 -21.24 11.34
N VAL A 720 25.45 -22.12 12.08
CA VAL A 720 26.73 -21.83 12.73
C VAL A 720 27.82 -21.58 11.70
N VAL A 721 27.89 -22.39 10.64
CA VAL A 721 28.84 -22.23 9.53
C VAL A 721 28.65 -20.89 8.83
N ASN A 722 27.40 -20.54 8.50
CA ASN A 722 27.10 -19.29 7.81
C ASN A 722 27.45 -18.07 8.69
N LEU A 723 27.03 -18.08 9.96
CA LEU A 723 27.35 -17.02 10.92
C LEU A 723 28.86 -16.87 11.13
N TYR A 724 29.56 -17.98 11.41
CA TYR A 724 31.01 -17.96 11.61
C TYR A 724 31.74 -17.42 10.39
N GLY A 725 31.42 -17.96 9.20
CA GLY A 725 32.05 -17.55 7.95
C GLY A 725 31.75 -16.09 7.57
N LEU A 726 30.55 -15.59 7.87
CA LEU A 726 30.19 -14.20 7.62
C LEU A 726 31.09 -13.24 8.41
N TYR A 727 31.10 -13.38 9.73
CA TYR A 727 31.86 -12.47 10.59
C TYR A 727 33.38 -12.66 10.43
N ARG A 728 33.84 -13.86 10.10
CA ARG A 728 35.25 -14.09 9.71
C ARG A 728 35.60 -13.47 8.38
N GLY A 729 34.71 -13.51 7.39
CA GLY A 729 34.87 -12.84 6.11
C GLY A 729 34.94 -11.32 6.24
N LEU A 730 34.07 -10.73 7.07
CA LEU A 730 34.07 -9.29 7.37
C LEU A 730 35.36 -8.83 8.07
N ALA A 731 35.91 -9.66 8.98
CA ALA A 731 37.17 -9.36 9.67
C ALA A 731 38.38 -9.14 8.73
N ASN A 732 38.34 -9.69 7.51
CA ASN A 732 39.37 -9.46 6.50
C ASN A 732 39.26 -8.10 5.80
N ILE A 733 38.08 -7.44 5.84
CA ILE A 733 37.77 -6.23 5.08
C ILE A 733 37.83 -4.98 5.98
N SER A 734 37.39 -5.07 7.23
CA SER A 734 37.06 -3.90 8.05
C SER A 734 37.58 -3.99 9.50
N TYR A 735 38.90 -4.00 9.69
CA TYR A 735 39.62 -4.15 10.98
C TYR A 735 39.81 -5.61 11.43
N GLN A 736 41.04 -5.96 11.87
CA GLN A 736 41.37 -7.29 12.39
C GLN A 736 40.51 -7.63 13.62
N ILE A 737 39.41 -8.34 13.42
CA ILE A 737 38.64 -8.93 14.52
C ILE A 737 39.43 -10.15 15.03
N PRO A 738 39.83 -10.20 16.32
CA PRO A 738 40.51 -11.37 16.87
C PRO A 738 39.58 -12.58 16.84
N TYR A 739 40.13 -13.75 16.52
CA TYR A 739 39.37 -15.01 16.39
C TYR A 739 40.10 -16.19 17.03
N SER A 740 39.36 -17.24 17.36
CA SER A 740 39.83 -18.46 18.02
C SER A 740 40.15 -19.56 17.02
N LEU A 741 41.44 -19.86 16.86
CA LEU A 741 41.91 -20.99 16.04
C LEU A 741 41.32 -22.34 16.50
N LYS A 742 41.05 -22.49 17.80
CA LYS A 742 40.46 -23.73 18.33
C LYS A 742 38.99 -23.89 17.94
N ALA A 743 38.22 -22.80 17.92
CA ALA A 743 36.84 -22.83 17.45
C ALA A 743 36.78 -23.13 15.95
N GLU A 744 37.67 -22.52 15.15
CA GLU A 744 37.79 -22.78 13.72
C GLU A 744 38.13 -24.25 13.42
N MET A 745 39.04 -24.86 14.20
CA MET A 745 39.34 -26.29 14.09
C MET A 745 38.12 -27.17 14.37
N ILE A 746 37.32 -26.85 15.38
CA ILE A 746 36.08 -27.59 15.69
C ILE A 746 35.09 -27.45 14.53
N LEU A 747 34.92 -26.24 13.97
CA LEU A 747 34.05 -26.01 12.82
C LEU A 747 34.44 -26.86 11.61
N PHE A 748 35.73 -26.91 11.26
CA PHE A 748 36.21 -27.75 10.15
C PHE A 748 36.06 -29.25 10.42
N GLN A 749 36.17 -29.68 11.68
CA GLN A 749 35.87 -31.06 12.07
C GLN A 749 34.40 -31.39 11.84
N LEU A 750 33.47 -30.51 12.25
CA LEU A 750 32.03 -30.69 12.02
C LEU A 750 31.71 -30.83 10.53
N LEU A 751 32.27 -29.97 9.67
CA LEU A 751 32.11 -30.05 8.22
C LEU A 751 32.70 -31.32 7.57
N THR A 752 33.55 -32.04 8.30
CA THR A 752 34.18 -33.30 7.85
C THR A 752 33.47 -34.54 8.36
N GLU A 753 32.87 -34.46 9.56
CA GLU A 753 32.26 -35.59 10.26
C GLU A 753 30.73 -35.67 10.05
N ASP A 754 30.03 -34.55 9.86
CA ASP A 754 28.57 -34.49 9.71
C ASP A 754 28.11 -34.37 8.23
N GLU A 755 26.96 -34.95 7.90
CA GLU A 755 26.29 -34.74 6.60
C GLU A 755 25.63 -33.34 6.55
N TRP A 756 26.38 -32.35 6.05
CA TRP A 756 25.87 -31.01 5.79
C TRP A 756 25.39 -30.85 4.34
N ASP A 757 24.45 -29.93 4.11
CA ASP A 757 23.82 -29.71 2.80
C ASP A 757 23.94 -28.25 2.34
N LEU A 758 25.06 -27.92 1.70
CA LEU A 758 25.30 -26.58 1.16
C LEU A 758 24.35 -26.21 0.01
N PRO A 759 24.03 -27.10 -0.97
CA PRO A 759 23.12 -26.78 -2.06
C PRO A 759 21.72 -26.34 -1.62
N SER A 760 21.18 -26.94 -0.56
CA SER A 760 19.84 -26.62 -0.04
C SER A 760 19.82 -25.43 0.92
N ALA A 761 20.99 -24.92 1.31
CA ALA A 761 21.13 -23.87 2.30
C ALA A 761 21.05 -22.46 1.67
N ILE A 762 20.54 -21.51 2.47
CA ILE A 762 20.58 -20.10 2.14
C ILE A 762 21.85 -19.51 2.76
N VAL A 763 22.83 -19.13 1.95
CA VAL A 763 24.16 -18.72 2.46
C VAL A 763 24.42 -17.26 2.13
N HIS A 764 24.98 -16.53 3.09
CA HIS A 764 25.41 -15.18 2.84
C HIS A 764 26.63 -15.19 1.90
N SER A 765 26.67 -14.29 0.92
CA SER A 765 27.74 -14.25 -0.10
C SER A 765 29.15 -14.11 0.51
N VAL A 766 29.30 -13.25 1.53
CA VAL A 766 30.56 -13.11 2.29
C VAL A 766 30.98 -14.40 3.00
N SER A 767 30.01 -15.13 3.58
CA SER A 767 30.29 -16.40 4.25
C SER A 767 30.67 -17.49 3.26
N LEU A 768 29.93 -17.57 2.15
CA LEU A 768 30.23 -18.48 1.04
C LEU A 768 31.63 -18.22 0.48
N LYS A 769 31.99 -16.94 0.26
CA LYS A 769 33.33 -16.55 -0.17
C LYS A 769 34.40 -16.98 0.84
N TRP A 770 34.17 -16.72 2.13
CA TRP A 770 35.11 -17.14 3.17
C TRP A 770 35.30 -18.65 3.21
N LEU A 771 34.24 -19.44 3.05
CA LEU A 771 34.31 -20.92 2.99
C LEU A 771 35.18 -21.38 1.83
N PHE A 772 34.97 -20.83 0.63
CA PHE A 772 35.75 -21.15 -0.55
C PHE A 772 37.19 -20.61 -0.51
N GLN A 773 37.56 -19.81 0.49
CA GLN A 773 38.95 -19.42 0.78
C GLN A 773 39.68 -20.40 1.70
N GLN A 774 39.03 -21.44 2.21
CA GLN A 774 39.63 -22.37 3.16
C GLN A 774 40.15 -23.64 2.49
N GLU A 775 41.48 -23.78 2.38
CA GLU A 775 42.13 -24.96 1.79
C GLU A 775 41.77 -26.27 2.54
N LYS A 776 41.64 -26.22 3.87
CA LYS A 776 41.46 -27.39 4.76
C LYS A 776 40.15 -28.16 4.51
N ILE A 777 39.13 -27.52 3.96
CA ILE A 777 37.82 -28.11 3.66
C ILE A 777 37.55 -28.25 2.16
N SER A 778 38.56 -28.02 1.32
CA SER A 778 38.44 -28.08 -0.15
C SER A 778 37.85 -29.42 -0.64
N LYS A 779 38.25 -30.55 -0.05
CA LYS A 779 37.73 -31.88 -0.40
C LYS A 779 36.22 -32.02 -0.11
N GLN A 780 35.77 -31.50 1.02
CA GLN A 780 34.38 -31.52 1.45
C GLN A 780 33.54 -30.58 0.57
N LEU A 781 34.09 -29.40 0.24
CA LEU A 781 33.48 -28.47 -0.72
C LEU A 781 33.36 -29.09 -2.11
N SER A 782 34.36 -29.85 -2.59
CA SER A 782 34.24 -30.60 -3.85
C SER A 782 33.02 -31.55 -3.85
N TYR A 783 32.76 -32.24 -2.74
CA TYR A 783 31.57 -33.09 -2.60
C TYR A 783 30.26 -32.28 -2.63
N GLN A 784 30.22 -31.12 -1.96
CA GLN A 784 29.04 -30.24 -1.99
C GLN A 784 28.79 -29.63 -3.38
N VAL A 785 29.84 -29.22 -4.08
CA VAL A 785 29.74 -28.74 -5.47
C VAL A 785 29.24 -29.87 -6.38
N LEU A 786 29.71 -31.10 -6.20
CA LEU A 786 29.19 -32.25 -6.94
C LEU A 786 27.70 -32.50 -6.65
N LYS A 787 27.29 -32.39 -5.38
CA LYS A 787 25.87 -32.51 -4.99
C LYS A 787 25.02 -31.42 -5.65
N PHE A 788 25.53 -30.18 -5.70
CA PHE A 788 24.92 -29.06 -6.42
C PHE A 788 24.80 -29.33 -7.93
N CYS A 789 25.85 -29.90 -8.56
CA CYS A 789 25.79 -30.28 -9.98
C CYS A 789 24.68 -31.30 -10.26
N ARG A 790 24.54 -32.32 -9.40
CA ARG A 790 23.51 -33.35 -9.51
C ARG A 790 22.08 -32.83 -9.35
N SER A 791 21.86 -31.81 -8.51
CA SER A 791 20.53 -31.23 -8.31
C SER A 791 20.11 -30.31 -9.46
N ASN A 792 21.04 -29.73 -10.22
CA ASN A 792 20.73 -28.83 -11.33
C ASN A 792 20.60 -29.53 -12.70
N SER A 793 20.96 -30.82 -12.80
CA SER A 793 20.98 -31.56 -14.06
C SER A 793 19.69 -32.32 -14.37
N SER A 794 18.70 -32.36 -13.47
CA SER A 794 17.40 -32.98 -13.74
C SER A 794 16.57 -32.10 -14.67
N ASN A 795 16.48 -32.51 -15.93
CA ASN A 795 15.62 -31.93 -16.97
C ASN A 795 14.22 -31.53 -16.43
N GLY A 796 13.97 -30.22 -16.36
CA GLY A 796 12.69 -29.60 -16.74
C GLY A 796 11.39 -30.02 -16.03
N THR A 797 11.43 -30.75 -14.92
CA THR A 797 10.25 -31.01 -14.08
C THR A 797 10.55 -30.89 -12.60
N ASP A 798 11.18 -29.79 -12.20
CA ASP A 798 10.81 -29.27 -10.89
C ASP A 798 9.46 -28.59 -11.06
N ILE A 799 8.47 -29.11 -10.33
CA ILE A 799 7.29 -28.36 -9.98
C ILE A 799 7.83 -27.02 -9.47
N ILE A 800 7.66 -25.96 -10.27
CA ILE A 800 7.87 -24.59 -9.81
C ILE A 800 6.83 -24.39 -8.71
N VAL A 801 7.18 -24.79 -7.48
CA VAL A 801 6.55 -24.27 -6.28
C VAL A 801 7.00 -22.82 -6.27
N HIS A 802 6.13 -21.96 -6.82
CA HIS A 802 6.32 -20.52 -6.82
C HIS A 802 6.76 -20.06 -5.42
N GLY A 803 8.01 -19.57 -5.29
CA GLY A 803 8.46 -18.94 -4.05
C GLY A 803 9.96 -18.92 -3.76
N ARG A 804 10.75 -19.87 -4.27
CA ARG A 804 12.10 -20.16 -3.70
C ARG A 804 13.32 -19.73 -4.56
N ASN A 805 13.27 -18.61 -5.29
CA ASN A 805 14.27 -18.36 -6.36
C ASN A 805 15.34 -17.28 -6.18
N ASN A 806 15.52 -16.64 -5.01
CA ASN A 806 16.54 -15.56 -4.92
C ASN A 806 17.74 -15.80 -4.00
N ARG A 807 17.84 -16.88 -3.21
CA ARG A 807 18.92 -17.01 -2.21
C ARG A 807 19.46 -18.41 -1.91
N VAL A 808 18.94 -19.44 -2.59
CA VAL A 808 19.59 -20.77 -2.59
C VAL A 808 20.88 -20.66 -3.41
N LEU A 809 21.95 -21.38 -3.04
CA LEU A 809 23.18 -21.46 -3.82
C LEU A 809 22.81 -21.63 -5.30
N ASN A 810 23.22 -20.70 -6.16
CA ASN A 810 22.89 -20.72 -7.58
C ASN A 810 24.18 -20.63 -8.41
N ALA A 811 24.07 -20.93 -9.71
CA ALA A 811 25.21 -20.90 -10.61
C ALA A 811 25.92 -19.53 -10.63
N GLN A 812 25.16 -18.44 -10.45
CA GLN A 812 25.68 -17.07 -10.33
C GLN A 812 26.66 -16.92 -9.16
N ALA A 813 26.29 -17.36 -7.95
CA ALA A 813 27.13 -17.23 -6.76
C ALA A 813 28.43 -18.02 -6.89
N ILE A 814 28.39 -19.23 -7.48
CA ILE A 814 29.61 -20.01 -7.75
C ILE A 814 30.46 -19.32 -8.84
N ALA A 815 29.82 -18.78 -9.88
CA ALA A 815 30.53 -18.08 -10.95
C ALA A 815 31.28 -16.83 -10.45
N GLU A 816 30.69 -16.06 -9.54
CA GLU A 816 31.34 -14.92 -8.88
C GLU A 816 32.60 -15.35 -8.11
N LEU A 817 32.55 -16.47 -7.38
CA LEU A 817 33.69 -17.00 -6.64
C LEU A 817 34.84 -17.46 -7.54
N VAL A 818 34.50 -18.08 -8.67
CA VAL A 818 35.48 -18.52 -9.66
C VAL A 818 36.11 -17.32 -10.34
N ALA A 819 35.31 -16.36 -10.80
CA ALA A 819 35.80 -15.18 -11.52
C ALA A 819 36.64 -14.24 -10.65
N ALA A 820 36.38 -14.16 -9.34
CA ALA A 820 37.12 -13.29 -8.42
C ALA A 820 38.60 -13.67 -8.27
N GLY A 821 38.98 -14.93 -8.53
CA GLY A 821 40.36 -15.43 -8.47
C GLY A 821 41.02 -15.42 -7.08
N ASP A 822 40.32 -14.95 -6.04
CA ASP A 822 40.78 -14.90 -4.65
C ASP A 822 40.17 -16.00 -3.77
N SER A 823 39.60 -17.03 -4.42
CA SER A 823 38.99 -18.21 -3.79
C SER A 823 39.50 -19.50 -4.43
N TYR A 824 39.36 -20.63 -3.76
CA TYR A 824 39.64 -21.96 -4.31
C TYR A 824 38.52 -22.46 -5.24
N GLY A 825 37.54 -21.64 -5.62
CA GLY A 825 36.41 -22.07 -6.47
C GLY A 825 36.84 -22.73 -7.79
N ALA A 826 37.75 -22.08 -8.52
CA ALA A 826 38.31 -22.63 -9.75
C ALA A 826 39.12 -23.92 -9.50
N VAL A 827 39.95 -23.93 -8.45
CA VAL A 827 40.74 -25.11 -8.04
C VAL A 827 39.84 -26.30 -7.69
N ILE A 828 38.77 -26.07 -6.92
CA ILE A 828 37.81 -27.09 -6.50
C ILE A 828 37.13 -27.71 -7.72
N LEU A 829 36.68 -26.89 -8.68
CA LEU A 829 36.04 -27.37 -9.91
C LEU A 829 37.01 -28.19 -10.77
N VAL A 830 38.24 -27.71 -11.00
CA VAL A 830 39.25 -28.43 -11.80
C VAL A 830 39.68 -29.74 -11.10
N CYS A 831 39.90 -29.72 -9.78
CA CYS A 831 40.22 -30.91 -9.01
C CYS A 831 39.07 -31.91 -9.01
N LEU A 832 37.81 -31.46 -8.89
CA LEU A 832 36.63 -32.32 -8.96
C LEU A 832 36.53 -33.01 -10.32
N LEU A 833 36.69 -32.29 -11.43
CA LEU A 833 36.70 -32.88 -12.77
C LEU A 833 37.85 -33.89 -12.93
N THR A 834 39.04 -33.55 -12.44
CA THR A 834 40.22 -34.45 -12.49
C THR A 834 39.99 -35.73 -11.66
N GLN A 835 39.36 -35.62 -10.49
CA GLN A 835 39.02 -36.77 -9.64
C GLN A 835 37.99 -37.67 -10.31
N LEU A 836 36.90 -37.09 -10.85
CA LEU A 836 35.89 -37.85 -11.59
C LEU A 836 36.48 -38.54 -12.82
N ALA A 837 37.45 -37.91 -13.49
CA ALA A 837 38.16 -38.51 -14.61
C ALA A 837 39.06 -39.70 -14.22
N LYS A 838 39.74 -39.65 -13.06
CA LYS A 838 40.67 -40.69 -12.59
C LYS A 838 39.98 -41.87 -11.90
N ASP A 839 38.92 -41.60 -11.15
CA ASP A 839 38.27 -42.58 -10.27
C ASP A 839 37.04 -43.26 -10.93
N GLU A 840 36.92 -43.21 -12.27
CA GLU A 840 35.77 -43.73 -13.03
C GLU A 840 34.41 -43.20 -12.51
N GLY A 841 34.31 -41.87 -12.36
CA GLY A 841 33.09 -41.20 -11.92
C GLY A 841 31.91 -41.39 -12.88
N GLN A 842 30.67 -41.37 -12.37
CA GLN A 842 29.48 -41.57 -13.21
C GLN A 842 29.45 -40.56 -14.37
N GLU A 843 29.13 -41.02 -15.58
CA GLU A 843 29.07 -40.19 -16.79
C GLU A 843 28.19 -38.94 -16.61
N HIS A 844 27.04 -39.10 -15.95
CA HIS A 844 26.15 -37.99 -15.61
C HIS A 844 26.79 -36.94 -14.69
N ASP A 845 27.63 -37.35 -13.74
CA ASP A 845 28.32 -36.44 -12.81
C ASP A 845 29.38 -35.61 -13.53
N ILE A 846 30.12 -36.23 -14.45
CA ILE A 846 31.11 -35.57 -15.30
C ILE A 846 30.42 -34.51 -16.15
N ILE A 847 29.34 -34.87 -16.86
CA ILE A 847 28.58 -33.95 -17.71
C ILE A 847 28.04 -32.78 -16.88
N SER A 848 27.50 -33.04 -15.69
CA SER A 848 26.93 -32.00 -14.83
C SER A 848 27.99 -30.98 -14.35
N VAL A 849 29.21 -31.43 -14.05
CA VAL A 849 30.34 -30.55 -13.68
C VAL A 849 30.81 -29.72 -14.88
N VAL A 850 30.92 -30.34 -16.07
CA VAL A 850 31.31 -29.66 -17.32
C VAL A 850 30.29 -28.59 -17.70
N ASN A 851 28.99 -28.90 -17.64
CA ASN A 851 27.92 -27.93 -17.92
C ASN A 851 27.88 -26.78 -16.90
N LEU A 852 28.21 -27.04 -15.63
CA LEU A 852 28.35 -25.97 -14.64
C LEU A 852 29.52 -25.05 -14.97
N MET A 853 30.69 -25.60 -15.32
CA MET A 853 31.85 -24.80 -15.75
C MET A 853 31.52 -23.95 -16.98
N GLU A 854 30.79 -24.50 -17.95
CA GLU A 854 30.31 -23.77 -19.12
C GLU A 854 29.38 -22.63 -18.72
N THR A 855 28.39 -22.91 -17.86
CA THR A 855 27.46 -21.91 -17.33
C THR A 855 28.21 -20.79 -16.61
N ILE A 856 29.23 -21.12 -15.81
CA ILE A 856 30.06 -20.14 -15.11
C ILE A 856 30.79 -19.21 -16.08
N ILE A 857 31.38 -19.74 -17.15
CA ILE A 857 32.06 -18.96 -18.18
C ILE A 857 31.07 -18.05 -18.93
N ASN A 858 29.88 -18.56 -19.24
CA ASN A 858 28.82 -17.78 -19.89
C ASN A 858 28.33 -16.62 -19.01
N ILE A 859 28.27 -16.79 -17.69
CA ILE A 859 27.91 -15.73 -16.74
C ILE A 859 29.07 -14.72 -16.57
N PHE A 860 30.28 -15.21 -16.30
CA PHE A 860 31.49 -14.40 -16.13
C PHE A 860 32.61 -14.92 -17.04
N PRO A 861 32.83 -14.29 -18.21
CA PRO A 861 33.88 -14.71 -19.14
C PRO A 861 35.28 -14.83 -18.52
N VAL A 862 35.61 -13.98 -17.55
CA VAL A 862 36.90 -13.98 -16.81
C VAL A 862 37.14 -15.29 -16.03
N ALA A 863 36.11 -16.10 -15.79
CA ALA A 863 36.27 -17.41 -15.20
C ALA A 863 37.08 -18.37 -16.09
N SER A 864 37.13 -18.17 -17.40
CA SER A 864 37.96 -18.97 -18.32
C SER A 864 39.44 -18.88 -17.96
N ASP A 865 39.92 -17.66 -17.69
CA ASP A 865 41.29 -17.37 -17.24
C ASP A 865 41.61 -18.12 -15.94
N GLN A 866 40.69 -18.07 -14.96
CA GLN A 866 40.88 -18.72 -13.66
C GLN A 866 40.89 -20.24 -13.78
N LEU A 867 40.03 -20.84 -14.60
CA LEU A 867 40.03 -22.28 -14.86
C LEU A 867 41.33 -22.73 -15.56
N CYS A 868 41.84 -21.92 -16.50
CA CYS A 868 43.11 -22.15 -17.18
C CYS A 868 44.33 -22.09 -16.25
N LEU A 869 44.43 -21.02 -15.43
CA LEU A 869 45.49 -20.87 -14.42
C LEU A 869 45.57 -22.06 -13.46
N HIS A 870 44.44 -22.70 -13.20
CA HIS A 870 44.32 -23.83 -12.29
C HIS A 870 44.34 -25.20 -12.96
N GLY A 871 44.67 -25.29 -14.25
CA GLY A 871 45.00 -26.53 -14.93
C GLY A 871 43.83 -27.31 -15.53
N ILE A 872 42.75 -26.61 -15.95
CA ILE A 872 41.61 -27.25 -16.64
C ILE A 872 42.04 -28.05 -17.88
N GLY A 873 43.08 -27.61 -18.61
CA GLY A 873 43.63 -28.33 -19.76
C GLY A 873 44.11 -29.74 -19.39
N ASN A 874 44.86 -29.89 -18.30
CA ASN A 874 45.29 -31.20 -17.80
C ASN A 874 44.11 -32.06 -17.29
N ALA A 875 43.07 -31.46 -16.70
CA ALA A 875 41.87 -32.18 -16.28
C ALA A 875 41.11 -32.76 -17.48
N ILE A 876 40.95 -31.97 -18.54
CA ILE A 876 40.35 -32.39 -19.82
C ILE A 876 41.21 -33.46 -20.49
N TYR A 877 42.54 -33.29 -20.50
CA TYR A 877 43.46 -34.31 -20.99
C TYR A 877 43.28 -35.65 -20.26
N THR A 878 43.23 -35.61 -18.93
CA THR A 878 43.01 -36.80 -18.09
C THR A 878 41.68 -37.48 -18.43
N LEU A 879 40.62 -36.71 -18.66
CA LEU A 879 39.30 -37.21 -19.07
C LEU A 879 39.39 -38.00 -20.40
N TYR A 880 40.17 -37.51 -21.35
CA TYR A 880 40.30 -38.13 -22.67
C TYR A 880 41.30 -39.29 -22.77
N TYR A 881 42.36 -39.30 -21.95
CA TYR A 881 43.46 -40.26 -22.06
C TYR A 881 43.48 -41.35 -20.99
N ASP A 882 43.14 -40.99 -19.74
CA ASP A 882 43.32 -41.87 -18.58
C ASP A 882 42.02 -42.54 -18.12
N SER A 883 40.87 -42.16 -18.66
CA SER A 883 39.55 -42.65 -18.26
C SER A 883 38.92 -43.63 -19.27
N SER A 884 38.00 -44.48 -18.82
CA SER A 884 37.22 -45.39 -19.68
C SER A 884 36.17 -44.67 -20.55
N TYR A 885 36.00 -43.35 -20.36
CA TYR A 885 35.01 -42.50 -21.03
C TYR A 885 35.47 -41.91 -22.36
N ALA A 886 36.68 -42.22 -22.81
CA ALA A 886 37.22 -41.82 -24.10
C ALA A 886 36.17 -41.89 -25.23
N PHE A 887 35.30 -42.90 -25.24
CA PHE A 887 34.34 -43.11 -26.34
C PHE A 887 32.89 -42.67 -26.06
N SER A 888 32.61 -41.91 -24.99
CA SER A 888 31.26 -41.36 -24.76
C SER A 888 30.99 -40.15 -25.68
N PRO A 889 29.97 -40.21 -26.56
CA PRO A 889 29.58 -39.06 -27.38
C PRO A 889 29.09 -37.87 -26.54
N ALA A 890 28.37 -38.13 -25.46
CA ALA A 890 27.78 -37.08 -24.61
C ALA A 890 28.84 -36.30 -23.83
N ILE A 891 29.85 -36.98 -23.27
CA ILE A 891 30.99 -36.31 -22.60
C ILE A 891 31.82 -35.55 -23.63
N LEU A 892 32.04 -36.12 -24.82
CA LEU A 892 32.77 -35.47 -25.90
C LEU A 892 32.09 -34.17 -26.31
N THR A 893 30.77 -34.16 -26.50
CA THR A 893 30.01 -32.95 -26.85
C THR A 893 30.12 -31.88 -25.77
N ALA A 894 29.77 -32.21 -24.52
CA ALA A 894 29.78 -31.25 -23.40
C ALA A 894 31.18 -30.64 -23.20
N THR A 895 32.22 -31.48 -23.25
CA THR A 895 33.61 -31.03 -23.08
C THR A 895 34.09 -30.23 -24.29
N SER A 896 33.63 -30.53 -25.51
CA SER A 896 33.95 -29.74 -26.71
C SER A 896 33.39 -28.32 -26.61
N VAL A 897 32.12 -28.18 -26.20
CA VAL A 897 31.48 -26.86 -25.99
C VAL A 897 32.27 -26.05 -24.95
N LEU A 898 32.62 -26.67 -23.81
CA LEU A 898 33.45 -26.03 -22.79
C LEU A 898 34.82 -25.59 -23.34
N ILE A 899 35.49 -26.44 -24.13
CA ILE A 899 36.80 -26.12 -24.74
C ILE A 899 36.68 -24.91 -25.67
N PHE A 900 35.67 -24.85 -26.53
CA PHE A 900 35.50 -23.71 -27.44
C PHE A 900 35.17 -22.42 -26.69
N ASN A 901 34.31 -22.48 -25.66
CA ASN A 901 34.00 -21.31 -24.83
C ASN A 901 35.24 -20.82 -24.06
N ILE A 902 36.11 -21.73 -23.59
CA ILE A 902 37.39 -21.34 -22.99
C ILE A 902 38.30 -20.69 -24.04
N LEU A 903 38.50 -21.34 -25.20
CA LEU A 903 39.40 -20.84 -26.25
C LEU A 903 38.95 -19.52 -26.86
N SER A 904 37.66 -19.21 -26.87
CA SER A 904 37.14 -17.94 -27.41
C SER A 904 37.34 -16.77 -26.44
N LEU A 905 37.35 -17.03 -25.13
CA LEU A 905 37.32 -16.01 -24.07
C LEU A 905 38.63 -15.83 -23.30
N VAL A 906 39.50 -16.85 -23.27
CA VAL A 906 40.72 -16.84 -22.44
C VAL A 906 41.76 -15.84 -22.97
N GLN A 907 42.44 -15.17 -22.04
CA GLN A 907 43.61 -14.36 -22.39
C GLN A 907 44.76 -15.24 -22.87
N PRO A 908 45.41 -14.91 -24.00
CA PRO A 908 46.44 -15.78 -24.55
C PRO A 908 47.64 -15.99 -23.60
N GLU A 909 47.94 -15.03 -22.72
CA GLU A 909 49.06 -15.12 -21.78
C GLU A 909 48.89 -16.20 -20.69
N ILE A 910 47.67 -16.76 -20.55
CA ILE A 910 47.28 -17.67 -19.46
C ILE A 910 47.29 -19.14 -19.89
N LEU A 911 47.32 -19.43 -21.19
CA LEU A 911 47.34 -20.80 -21.70
C LEU A 911 48.72 -21.45 -21.45
N SER A 912 48.72 -22.57 -20.72
CA SER A 912 49.89 -23.44 -20.53
C SER A 912 50.22 -24.18 -21.84
N ASP A 913 51.48 -24.10 -22.27
CA ASP A 913 51.97 -24.59 -23.58
C ASP A 913 51.78 -26.10 -23.81
N ASP A 914 51.95 -26.95 -22.79
CA ASP A 914 52.01 -28.40 -22.98
C ASP A 914 50.62 -29.09 -22.92
N ASP A 915 49.73 -28.62 -22.03
CA ASP A 915 48.45 -29.30 -21.76
C ASP A 915 47.42 -29.08 -22.87
N TRP A 916 47.28 -27.82 -23.33
CA TRP A 916 46.28 -27.46 -24.34
C TRP A 916 46.62 -28.02 -25.72
N VAL A 917 47.91 -28.08 -26.06
CA VAL A 917 48.38 -28.76 -27.28
C VAL A 917 47.97 -30.23 -27.26
N ALA A 918 48.13 -30.91 -26.13
CA ALA A 918 47.73 -32.30 -25.99
C ALA A 918 46.20 -32.50 -26.06
N VAL A 919 45.42 -31.60 -25.45
CA VAL A 919 43.94 -31.59 -25.57
C VAL A 919 43.50 -31.40 -27.02
N THR A 920 44.09 -30.45 -27.75
CA THR A 920 43.78 -30.19 -29.15
C THR A 920 44.16 -31.37 -30.05
N MET A 921 45.34 -31.99 -29.84
CA MET A 921 45.73 -33.19 -30.58
C MET A 921 44.76 -34.35 -30.36
N LYS A 922 44.19 -34.48 -29.16
CA LYS A 922 43.27 -35.57 -28.84
C LYS A 922 41.84 -35.36 -29.32
N LEU A 923 41.33 -34.12 -29.25
CA LEU A 923 40.08 -33.74 -29.92
C LEU A 923 40.14 -34.14 -31.40
N MET A 924 41.29 -33.92 -32.05
CA MET A 924 41.51 -34.31 -33.45
C MET A 924 41.51 -35.82 -33.67
N ASP A 925 42.07 -36.60 -32.74
CA ASP A 925 42.01 -38.07 -32.79
C ASP A 925 40.57 -38.61 -32.64
N PHE A 926 39.70 -37.93 -31.86
CA PHE A 926 38.32 -38.38 -31.59
C PHE A 926 37.35 -38.20 -32.75
N PHE A 927 37.51 -37.15 -33.55
CA PHE A 927 36.79 -37.01 -34.83
C PHE A 927 37.37 -37.92 -35.95
N ASN A 928 38.24 -38.85 -35.51
CA ASN A 928 38.57 -40.19 -36.00
C ASN A 928 39.79 -40.34 -36.94
N PRO A 929 40.45 -41.51 -36.94
CA PRO A 929 41.88 -41.67 -36.68
C PRO A 929 42.65 -41.94 -37.98
N SER A 930 43.95 -41.64 -38.00
CA SER A 930 44.90 -41.87 -39.11
C SER A 930 44.91 -40.81 -40.22
N GLU A 931 45.95 -39.96 -40.22
CA GLU A 931 46.52 -39.25 -41.39
C GLU A 931 45.60 -38.35 -42.26
N ALA A 932 44.40 -37.97 -41.80
CA ALA A 932 43.35 -37.47 -42.71
C ALA A 932 42.69 -36.10 -42.42
N ALA A 933 43.24 -35.23 -41.56
CA ALA A 933 42.76 -33.83 -41.50
C ALA A 933 43.14 -33.09 -42.80
N ASP A 934 44.44 -33.14 -43.15
CA ASP A 934 44.95 -32.69 -44.44
C ASP A 934 44.29 -33.45 -45.59
N SER A 935 44.04 -34.77 -45.46
CA SER A 935 43.43 -35.53 -46.55
C SER A 935 41.96 -35.21 -46.76
N LYS A 936 41.20 -34.79 -45.74
CA LYS A 936 39.77 -34.39 -45.86
C LYS A 936 39.62 -32.97 -46.38
N ILE A 937 40.46 -32.03 -45.92
CA ILE A 937 40.55 -30.68 -46.50
C ILE A 937 41.04 -30.79 -47.96
N CYS A 938 42.08 -31.57 -48.21
CA CYS A 938 42.53 -31.88 -49.57
C CYS A 938 41.41 -32.56 -50.38
N ALA A 939 40.71 -33.57 -49.84
CA ALA A 939 39.61 -34.24 -50.54
C ALA A 939 38.45 -33.28 -50.87
N ALA A 940 38.09 -32.39 -49.95
CA ALA A 940 37.13 -31.32 -50.19
C ALA A 940 37.64 -30.38 -51.30
N ASN A 941 38.90 -29.95 -51.23
CA ASN A 941 39.54 -29.09 -52.22
C ASN A 941 39.72 -29.75 -53.60
N PHE A 942 39.89 -31.07 -53.67
CA PHE A 942 39.98 -31.84 -54.91
C PHE A 942 38.63 -32.01 -55.61
N LYS A 943 37.50 -31.88 -54.90
CA LYS A 943 36.14 -31.95 -55.49
C LYS A 943 35.80 -30.74 -56.36
N GLY A 944 36.46 -29.59 -56.15
CA GLY A 944 36.24 -28.39 -56.95
C GLY A 944 34.76 -27.96 -56.96
N PRO A 945 34.14 -27.65 -58.11
CA PRO A 945 32.74 -27.21 -58.18
C PRO A 945 31.71 -28.19 -57.58
N ALA A 946 32.04 -29.48 -57.47
CA ALA A 946 31.16 -30.49 -56.88
C ALA A 946 31.15 -30.47 -55.34
N LEU A 947 31.93 -29.58 -54.70
CA LEU A 947 32.02 -29.50 -53.24
C LEU A 947 30.68 -29.09 -52.60
N VAL A 948 29.96 -28.13 -53.18
CA VAL A 948 28.65 -27.62 -52.67
C VAL A 948 27.62 -28.76 -52.50
N ASP A 949 27.56 -29.69 -53.45
CA ASP A 949 26.62 -30.82 -53.40
C ASP A 949 27.00 -31.89 -52.36
N HIS A 950 28.21 -31.79 -51.81
CA HIS A 950 28.78 -32.76 -50.89
C HIS A 950 28.90 -32.26 -49.45
N ASP A 951 28.89 -30.95 -49.22
CA ASP A 951 28.96 -30.35 -47.88
C ASP A 951 27.60 -29.83 -47.38
N GLU A 952 26.68 -29.39 -48.25
CA GLU A 952 25.37 -28.88 -47.83
C GLU A 952 24.47 -30.00 -47.23
N GLY A 953 24.22 -29.93 -45.91
CA GLY A 953 23.33 -30.85 -45.20
C GLY A 953 23.84 -32.28 -45.03
N THR A 954 25.17 -32.50 -45.08
CA THR A 954 25.78 -33.82 -44.89
C THR A 954 26.69 -33.86 -43.66
N SER A 955 26.87 -35.04 -43.08
CA SER A 955 27.82 -35.25 -41.96
C SER A 955 29.27 -34.96 -42.33
N ILE A 956 29.63 -35.03 -43.63
CA ILE A 956 30.95 -34.64 -44.12
C ILE A 956 31.10 -33.11 -44.09
N GLY A 957 30.02 -32.38 -44.42
CA GLY A 957 29.97 -30.92 -44.30
C GLY A 957 30.05 -30.43 -42.86
N GLU A 958 29.33 -31.08 -41.94
CA GLU A 958 29.39 -30.79 -40.50
C GLU A 958 30.83 -30.97 -39.94
N ILE A 959 31.50 -32.06 -40.31
CA ILE A 959 32.91 -32.29 -39.94
C ILE A 959 33.84 -31.21 -40.54
N LEU A 960 33.60 -30.79 -41.79
CA LEU A 960 34.39 -29.75 -42.44
C LEU A 960 34.19 -28.38 -41.76
N ILE A 961 32.95 -28.03 -41.41
CA ILE A 961 32.61 -26.81 -40.68
C ILE A 961 33.26 -26.82 -39.30
N PHE A 962 33.17 -27.94 -38.58
CA PHE A 962 33.81 -28.10 -37.27
C PHE A 962 35.33 -27.91 -37.33
N LEU A 963 36.00 -28.50 -38.33
CA LEU A 963 37.45 -28.32 -38.53
C LEU A 963 37.82 -26.86 -38.85
N LEU A 964 36.99 -26.16 -39.62
CA LEU A 964 37.20 -24.74 -39.93
C LEU A 964 36.96 -23.85 -38.69
N LEU A 965 35.98 -24.18 -37.85
CA LEU A 965 35.74 -23.47 -36.59
C LEU A 965 36.90 -23.69 -35.63
N LEU A 966 37.40 -24.93 -35.51
CA LEU A 966 38.59 -25.24 -34.72
C LEU A 966 39.82 -24.49 -35.22
N ASN A 967 40.01 -24.40 -36.54
CA ASN A 967 41.07 -23.59 -37.14
C ASN A 967 40.93 -22.10 -36.79
N TYR A 968 39.72 -21.53 -36.89
CA TYR A 968 39.45 -20.13 -36.52
C TYR A 968 39.77 -19.84 -35.04
N PHE A 969 39.19 -20.60 -34.11
CA PHE A 969 39.40 -20.38 -32.67
C PHE A 969 40.86 -20.66 -32.26
N SER A 970 41.55 -21.59 -32.95
CA SER A 970 42.98 -21.84 -32.75
C SER A 970 43.85 -20.67 -33.24
N LEU A 971 43.56 -20.11 -34.42
CA LEU A 971 44.28 -18.94 -34.96
C LEU A 971 44.10 -17.70 -34.08
N ARG A 972 42.93 -17.57 -33.43
CA ARG A 972 42.64 -16.47 -32.52
C ARG A 972 43.41 -16.56 -31.19
N SER A 973 43.63 -17.78 -30.68
CA SER A 973 44.14 -18.02 -29.32
C SER A 973 45.62 -18.43 -29.25
N LEU A 974 46.11 -19.30 -30.15
CA LEU A 974 47.46 -19.90 -30.04
C LEU A 974 48.68 -19.02 -30.40
N PRO A 975 48.64 -18.12 -31.41
CA PRO A 975 49.85 -17.43 -31.88
C PRO A 975 50.51 -16.49 -30.84
N THR A 976 49.75 -16.02 -29.86
CA THR A 976 50.24 -15.12 -28.80
C THR A 976 50.91 -15.91 -27.65
N VAL A 977 50.60 -17.20 -27.51
CA VAL A 977 51.10 -18.10 -26.44
C VAL A 977 52.52 -18.60 -26.77
N LEU A 978 52.80 -18.88 -28.04
CA LEU A 978 54.06 -19.47 -28.52
C LEU A 978 54.74 -18.60 -29.61
N PRO A 979 55.48 -17.53 -29.24
CA PRO A 979 56.27 -16.78 -30.20
C PRO A 979 57.36 -17.69 -30.81
N GLY A 980 57.15 -18.13 -32.05
CA GLY A 980 58.11 -18.91 -32.84
C GLY A 980 57.83 -20.40 -33.02
N PHE A 981 56.74 -20.95 -32.46
CA PHE A 981 56.34 -22.35 -32.73
C PHE A 981 55.59 -22.48 -34.06
N VAL A 982 54.80 -21.46 -34.41
CA VAL A 982 54.07 -21.37 -35.68
C VAL A 982 54.75 -20.32 -36.56
N ASP A 983 55.54 -20.78 -37.52
CA ASP A 983 55.98 -19.94 -38.62
C ASP A 983 54.77 -19.68 -39.53
N LEU A 984 54.01 -18.61 -39.23
CA LEU A 984 52.78 -18.22 -39.95
C LEU A 984 53.05 -18.01 -41.45
N GLN A 985 54.31 -17.81 -41.83
CA GLN A 985 54.75 -17.73 -43.23
C GLN A 985 54.52 -19.04 -43.99
N LYS A 986 54.57 -20.21 -43.32
CA LYS A 986 54.35 -21.53 -43.94
C LYS A 986 52.93 -21.73 -44.48
N PHE A 987 51.97 -20.92 -44.05
CA PHE A 987 50.59 -20.95 -44.55
C PHE A 987 50.46 -20.39 -45.98
N PHE A 988 51.46 -19.61 -46.42
CA PHE A 988 51.55 -19.01 -47.77
C PHE A 988 52.50 -19.76 -48.71
N ASP A 989 53.24 -20.76 -48.22
CA ASP A 989 54.10 -21.60 -49.06
C ASP A 989 53.27 -22.63 -49.86
N PRO A 990 53.64 -22.96 -51.11
CA PRO A 990 52.98 -24.02 -51.87
C PRO A 990 53.23 -25.39 -51.21
N PRO A 991 52.28 -26.34 -51.27
CA PRO A 991 52.39 -27.63 -50.59
C PRO A 991 53.51 -28.47 -51.21
N ASN A 992 54.72 -28.41 -50.65
CA ASN A 992 55.77 -29.37 -50.92
C ASN A 992 55.52 -30.57 -49.99
N GLY A 993 55.14 -31.70 -50.58
CA GLY A 993 54.59 -32.87 -49.88
C GLY A 993 55.55 -33.64 -48.96
N THR A 994 56.18 -33.01 -47.98
CA THR A 994 56.86 -33.67 -46.86
C THR A 994 57.18 -32.68 -45.74
N GLN A 995 56.26 -32.50 -44.80
CA GLN A 995 56.59 -32.16 -43.41
C GLN A 995 55.37 -32.39 -42.48
N PRO A 996 55.53 -33.02 -41.31
CA PRO A 996 54.50 -33.09 -40.29
C PRO A 996 54.66 -31.89 -39.36
N LEU A 997 53.69 -30.97 -39.35
CA LEU A 997 53.53 -30.04 -38.24
C LEU A 997 52.16 -30.28 -37.63
N SER A 998 52.21 -30.67 -36.36
CA SER A 998 51.09 -30.97 -35.47
C SER A 998 50.38 -29.67 -35.05
N PHE A 999 49.82 -28.97 -36.02
CA PHE A 999 48.96 -27.80 -35.84
C PHE A 999 48.00 -27.76 -37.03
N ILE A 1000 46.72 -27.42 -36.80
CA ILE A 1000 45.69 -27.36 -37.86
C ILE A 1000 46.01 -26.17 -38.75
N GLY A 1001 46.95 -26.37 -39.66
CA GLY A 1001 47.52 -25.32 -40.47
C GLY A 1001 46.84 -25.26 -41.83
N ILE A 1002 45.56 -24.85 -41.91
CA ILE A 1002 44.88 -24.80 -43.22
C ILE A 1002 45.54 -23.72 -44.08
N HIS A 1003 46.21 -24.12 -45.16
CA HIS A 1003 46.91 -23.20 -46.05
C HIS A 1003 45.95 -22.13 -46.63
N CYS A 1004 46.46 -20.91 -46.85
CA CYS A 1004 45.66 -19.80 -47.39
C CYS A 1004 44.98 -20.18 -48.72
N HIS A 1005 45.69 -20.89 -49.59
CA HIS A 1005 45.15 -21.42 -50.84
C HIS A 1005 43.98 -22.37 -50.63
N ASP A 1006 44.02 -23.20 -49.60
CA ASP A 1006 42.95 -24.16 -49.30
C ASP A 1006 41.72 -23.43 -48.74
N LEU A 1007 41.90 -22.44 -47.87
CA LEU A 1007 40.82 -21.54 -47.44
C LEU A 1007 40.19 -20.81 -48.63
N CYS A 1008 40.99 -20.28 -49.57
CA CYS A 1008 40.49 -19.63 -50.77
C CYS A 1008 39.70 -20.58 -51.68
N ARG A 1009 40.11 -21.85 -51.81
CA ARG A 1009 39.35 -22.87 -52.56
C ARG A 1009 38.01 -23.18 -51.91
N LEU A 1010 37.99 -23.32 -50.57
CA LEU A 1010 36.76 -23.52 -49.80
C LEU A 1010 35.82 -22.32 -49.91
N MET A 1011 36.35 -21.09 -49.86
CA MET A 1011 35.56 -19.87 -50.09
C MET A 1011 35.01 -19.78 -51.52
N HIS A 1012 35.76 -20.27 -52.52
CA HIS A 1012 35.33 -20.24 -53.91
C HIS A 1012 34.26 -21.32 -54.20
N PHE A 1013 34.46 -22.56 -53.76
CA PHE A 1013 33.65 -23.72 -54.13
C PHE A 1013 32.75 -24.31 -53.03
N GLY A 1014 32.85 -23.88 -51.77
CA GLY A 1014 32.08 -24.47 -50.66
C GLY A 1014 30.63 -23.98 -50.56
N SER A 1015 29.83 -24.62 -49.73
CA SER A 1015 28.49 -24.18 -49.30
C SER A 1015 28.53 -22.84 -48.54
N PRO A 1016 27.39 -22.13 -48.38
CA PRO A 1016 27.35 -20.84 -47.69
C PRO A 1016 28.00 -20.83 -46.29
N LEU A 1017 27.77 -21.88 -45.48
CA LEU A 1017 28.36 -21.98 -44.13
C LEU A 1017 29.87 -22.24 -44.19
N VAL A 1018 30.34 -23.08 -45.11
CA VAL A 1018 31.78 -23.31 -45.32
C VAL A 1018 32.48 -22.03 -45.78
N LYS A 1019 31.86 -21.25 -46.68
CA LYS A 1019 32.37 -19.94 -47.11
C LYS A 1019 32.45 -18.96 -45.94
N LEU A 1020 31.44 -18.96 -45.07
CA LEU A 1020 31.39 -18.11 -43.89
C LEU A 1020 32.56 -18.40 -42.95
N VAL A 1021 32.70 -19.63 -42.46
CA VAL A 1021 33.75 -19.99 -41.50
C VAL A 1021 35.15 -19.88 -42.13
N ALA A 1022 35.32 -20.29 -43.39
CA ALA A 1022 36.59 -20.14 -44.10
C ALA A 1022 36.99 -18.66 -44.28
N SER A 1023 36.03 -17.77 -44.51
CA SER A 1023 36.29 -16.32 -44.63
C SER A 1023 36.75 -15.71 -43.31
N TYR A 1024 36.18 -16.13 -42.17
CA TYR A 1024 36.64 -15.70 -40.85
C TYR A 1024 38.04 -16.24 -40.51
N SER A 1025 38.29 -17.52 -40.82
CA SER A 1025 39.62 -18.12 -40.68
C SER A 1025 40.68 -17.37 -41.49
N LEU A 1026 40.36 -17.00 -42.74
CA LEU A 1026 41.28 -16.25 -43.60
C LEU A 1026 41.51 -14.82 -43.11
N LEU A 1027 40.46 -14.16 -42.62
CA LEU A 1027 40.56 -12.82 -42.05
C LEU A 1027 41.46 -12.81 -40.82
N GLU A 1028 41.23 -13.73 -39.87
CA GLU A 1028 42.04 -13.83 -38.66
C GLU A 1028 43.51 -14.13 -39.01
N LEU A 1029 43.76 -15.06 -39.95
CA LEU A 1029 45.12 -15.35 -40.44
C LEU A 1029 45.82 -14.09 -40.99
N LEU A 1030 45.12 -13.28 -41.79
CA LEU A 1030 45.68 -12.06 -42.38
C LEU A 1030 45.89 -10.95 -41.35
N ILE A 1031 45.00 -10.80 -40.37
CA ILE A 1031 45.17 -9.86 -39.26
C ILE A 1031 46.47 -10.17 -38.51
N ARG A 1032 46.68 -11.43 -38.11
CA ARG A 1032 47.89 -11.84 -37.37
C ARG A 1032 49.18 -11.73 -38.17
N LEU A 1033 49.11 -11.93 -39.49
CA LEU A 1033 50.26 -11.73 -40.37
C LEU A 1033 50.60 -10.25 -40.57
N SER A 1034 49.62 -9.35 -40.49
CA SER A 1034 49.87 -7.91 -40.62
C SER A 1034 50.77 -7.36 -39.50
N ASP A 1035 50.82 -8.03 -38.34
CA ASP A 1035 51.70 -7.68 -37.24
C ASP A 1035 53.16 -8.15 -37.46
N GLN A 1036 53.41 -9.05 -38.41
CA GLN A 1036 54.74 -9.59 -38.73
C GLN A 1036 55.34 -8.88 -39.97
N LEU A 1037 56.33 -8.01 -39.76
CA LEU A 1037 56.90 -7.04 -40.72
C LEU A 1037 57.60 -7.60 -42.00
N GLU A 1038 57.66 -8.92 -42.23
CA GLU A 1038 58.35 -9.51 -43.40
C GLU A 1038 57.63 -10.69 -44.08
N MET A 1039 56.69 -10.39 -45.00
CA MET A 1039 56.09 -11.40 -45.87
C MET A 1039 56.97 -11.73 -47.09
N LYS A 1040 57.26 -13.02 -47.33
CA LYS A 1040 57.78 -13.55 -48.62
C LYS A 1040 56.72 -14.46 -49.25
N CYS A 1041 55.86 -13.92 -50.10
CA CYS A 1041 54.88 -14.69 -50.89
C CYS A 1041 55.15 -14.50 -52.38
N THR A 1042 54.94 -15.53 -53.21
CA THR A 1042 55.05 -15.36 -54.67
C THR A 1042 53.88 -14.52 -55.20
N MET A 1043 54.15 -13.58 -56.10
CA MET A 1043 53.14 -12.67 -56.66
C MET A 1043 52.00 -13.42 -57.37
N GLY A 1044 52.30 -14.52 -58.07
CA GLY A 1044 51.27 -15.35 -58.71
C GLY A 1044 50.28 -15.96 -57.72
N TYR A 1045 50.75 -16.32 -56.53
CA TYR A 1045 49.91 -16.82 -55.44
C TYR A 1045 49.06 -15.70 -54.83
N LEU A 1046 49.65 -14.56 -54.49
CA LEU A 1046 48.91 -13.42 -53.95
C LEU A 1046 47.80 -12.94 -54.91
N MET A 1047 48.07 -12.95 -56.21
CA MET A 1047 47.09 -12.61 -57.24
C MET A 1047 45.91 -13.58 -57.31
N SER A 1048 46.13 -14.88 -57.03
CA SER A 1048 45.05 -15.86 -56.93
C SER A 1048 44.16 -15.63 -55.71
N VAL A 1049 44.74 -15.28 -54.56
CA VAL A 1049 44.01 -14.90 -53.34
C VAL A 1049 43.18 -13.64 -53.58
N ILE A 1050 43.81 -12.59 -54.13
CA ILE A 1050 43.11 -11.33 -54.47
C ILE A 1050 41.95 -11.58 -55.43
N ALA A 1051 42.11 -12.43 -56.45
CA ALA A 1051 41.04 -12.73 -57.41
C ALA A 1051 39.83 -13.42 -56.76
N VAL A 1052 40.06 -14.34 -55.81
CA VAL A 1052 38.99 -15.00 -55.05
C VAL A 1052 38.25 -13.99 -54.17
N LEU A 1053 38.99 -13.12 -53.47
CA LEU A 1053 38.39 -12.10 -52.61
C LEU A 1053 37.63 -11.04 -53.43
N GLU A 1054 38.18 -10.57 -54.55
CA GLU A 1054 37.54 -9.62 -55.47
C GLU A 1054 36.21 -10.18 -55.99
N GLY A 1055 36.17 -11.48 -56.30
CA GLY A 1055 34.95 -12.17 -56.75
C GLY A 1055 33.89 -12.36 -55.67
N LEU A 1056 34.27 -12.32 -54.38
CA LEU A 1056 33.37 -12.56 -53.25
C LEU A 1056 32.94 -11.28 -52.50
N ILE A 1057 33.45 -10.10 -52.86
CA ILE A 1057 32.96 -8.80 -52.34
C ILE A 1057 31.46 -8.61 -52.59
N PHE A 1058 30.92 -9.20 -53.67
CA PHE A 1058 29.52 -9.10 -54.04
C PHE A 1058 28.71 -10.36 -53.70
N TYR A 1059 29.23 -11.21 -52.82
CA TYR A 1059 28.55 -12.43 -52.41
C TYR A 1059 27.36 -12.16 -51.50
N SER A 1060 26.25 -12.89 -51.68
CA SER A 1060 24.96 -12.60 -51.03
C SER A 1060 24.98 -12.59 -49.50
N ASP A 1061 25.89 -13.33 -48.85
CA ASP A 1061 26.10 -13.21 -47.40
C ASP A 1061 27.03 -12.02 -47.11
N LEU A 1062 26.47 -10.98 -46.48
CA LEU A 1062 27.18 -9.74 -46.16
C LEU A 1062 28.41 -9.98 -45.26
N ARG A 1063 28.39 -10.99 -44.38
CA ARG A 1063 29.52 -11.29 -43.50
C ARG A 1063 30.72 -11.79 -44.29
N VAL A 1064 30.48 -12.71 -45.24
CA VAL A 1064 31.52 -13.20 -46.16
C VAL A 1064 32.07 -12.06 -47.00
N ALA A 1065 31.18 -11.22 -47.56
CA ALA A 1065 31.59 -10.07 -48.35
C ALA A 1065 32.43 -9.08 -47.53
N MET A 1066 32.03 -8.79 -46.28
CA MET A 1066 32.75 -7.91 -45.37
C MET A 1066 34.12 -8.46 -45.01
N ASN A 1067 34.22 -9.73 -44.66
CA ASN A 1067 35.48 -10.42 -44.41
C ASN A 1067 36.39 -10.33 -45.65
N CYS A 1068 35.85 -10.54 -46.86
CA CYS A 1068 36.62 -10.40 -48.10
C CYS A 1068 37.12 -8.96 -48.34
N GLY A 1069 36.29 -7.95 -48.06
CA GLY A 1069 36.66 -6.53 -48.16
C GLY A 1069 37.76 -6.15 -47.18
N LEU A 1070 37.70 -6.65 -45.94
CA LEU A 1070 38.73 -6.46 -44.91
C LEU A 1070 40.04 -7.20 -45.26
N CYS A 1071 39.97 -8.46 -45.69
CA CYS A 1071 41.12 -9.23 -46.18
C CYS A 1071 41.84 -8.49 -47.32
N LEU A 1072 41.08 -7.96 -48.29
CA LEU A 1072 41.63 -7.17 -49.39
C LEU A 1072 42.24 -5.86 -48.91
N SER A 1073 41.58 -5.17 -47.96
CA SER A 1073 42.13 -3.96 -47.34
C SER A 1073 43.48 -4.22 -46.67
N ILE A 1074 43.62 -5.33 -45.94
CA ILE A 1074 44.89 -5.72 -45.28
C ILE A 1074 45.96 -6.00 -46.34
N ILE A 1075 45.65 -6.81 -47.35
CA ILE A 1075 46.60 -7.17 -48.43
C ILE A 1075 47.05 -5.93 -49.21
N LEU A 1076 46.13 -5.00 -49.51
CA LEU A 1076 46.44 -3.74 -50.20
C LEU A 1076 47.28 -2.79 -49.35
N GLY A 1077 47.19 -2.87 -48.02
CA GLY A 1077 47.92 -2.03 -47.07
C GLY A 1077 49.37 -2.44 -46.82
N TRP A 1078 49.86 -3.55 -47.36
CA TRP A 1078 51.24 -3.99 -47.16
C TRP A 1078 52.27 -3.09 -47.87
N GLU A 1079 53.19 -2.48 -47.10
CA GLU A 1079 54.17 -1.47 -47.58
C GLU A 1079 55.18 -1.96 -48.65
N LYS A 1080 55.34 -3.28 -48.85
CA LYS A 1080 56.38 -3.88 -49.72
C LYS A 1080 55.89 -4.36 -51.09
N LEU A 1081 54.74 -3.88 -51.58
CA LEU A 1081 54.38 -4.04 -53.00
C LEU A 1081 55.29 -3.14 -53.85
N ASP A 1082 56.33 -3.71 -54.45
CA ASP A 1082 57.43 -3.00 -55.11
C ASP A 1082 56.93 -2.07 -56.23
N MET A 1083 57.72 -1.08 -56.66
CA MET A 1083 57.30 -0.04 -57.65
C MET A 1083 56.82 -0.58 -59.02
N GLN A 1084 57.13 -1.84 -59.38
CA GLN A 1084 56.58 -2.51 -60.58
C GLN A 1084 55.21 -3.17 -60.33
N GLU A 1085 54.86 -3.41 -59.08
CA GLU A 1085 53.68 -4.18 -58.61
C GLU A 1085 52.48 -3.26 -58.38
N THR A 1086 52.71 -2.03 -57.90
CA THR A 1086 51.70 -0.95 -57.84
C THR A 1086 51.17 -0.57 -59.24
N THR A 1087 52.03 -0.59 -60.28
CA THR A 1087 51.61 -0.40 -61.68
C THR A 1087 50.67 -1.49 -62.23
N MET A 1088 50.57 -2.66 -61.59
CA MET A 1088 49.57 -3.68 -61.97
C MET A 1088 48.22 -3.44 -61.31
N ILE A 1089 48.16 -2.95 -60.06
CA ILE A 1089 46.92 -2.53 -59.41
C ILE A 1089 46.31 -1.34 -60.17
N GLU A 1090 47.14 -0.41 -60.66
CA GLU A 1090 46.73 0.68 -61.56
C GLU A 1090 46.03 0.18 -62.84
N LYS A 1091 46.32 -1.06 -63.29
CA LYS A 1091 45.75 -1.68 -64.51
C LYS A 1091 44.60 -2.66 -64.25
N LYS A 1092 44.30 -2.99 -62.99
CA LYS A 1092 43.22 -3.95 -62.67
C LYS A 1092 41.85 -3.29 -62.81
N SER A 1093 41.00 -3.88 -63.66
CA SER A 1093 39.62 -3.43 -63.88
C SER A 1093 38.69 -3.65 -62.69
N TRP A 1094 39.00 -4.60 -61.78
CA TRP A 1094 38.10 -5.02 -60.70
C TRP A 1094 38.04 -4.06 -59.52
N CYS A 1095 39.17 -3.61 -58.98
CA CYS A 1095 39.21 -2.57 -57.93
C CYS A 1095 38.53 -1.28 -58.42
N ARG A 1096 38.76 -0.91 -59.69
CA ARG A 1096 38.08 0.21 -60.33
C ARG A 1096 36.57 0.00 -60.41
N LEU A 1097 36.12 -1.18 -60.85
CA LEU A 1097 34.69 -1.53 -60.88
C LEU A 1097 34.05 -1.44 -59.49
N ILE A 1098 34.71 -1.97 -58.45
CA ILE A 1098 34.22 -1.94 -57.06
C ILE A 1098 34.02 -0.48 -56.60
N VAL A 1099 34.97 0.40 -56.89
CA VAL A 1099 34.90 1.82 -56.49
C VAL A 1099 33.91 2.61 -57.37
N GLU A 1100 33.82 2.33 -58.66
CA GLU A 1100 32.83 2.95 -59.57
C GLU A 1100 31.40 2.60 -59.15
N GLU A 1101 31.14 1.33 -58.84
CA GLU A 1101 29.84 0.88 -58.34
C GLU A 1101 29.55 1.42 -56.93
N LEU A 1102 30.55 1.52 -56.05
CA LEU A 1102 30.40 2.17 -54.75
C LEU A 1102 29.99 3.64 -54.91
N ALA A 1103 30.73 4.40 -55.72
CA ALA A 1103 30.48 5.81 -56.00
C ALA A 1103 29.09 6.02 -56.61
N MET A 1104 28.68 5.18 -57.57
CA MET A 1104 27.33 5.19 -58.14
C MET A 1104 26.27 4.90 -57.08
N SER A 1105 26.50 3.90 -56.22
CA SER A 1105 25.55 3.53 -55.17
C SER A 1105 25.35 4.63 -54.13
N LEU A 1106 26.37 5.44 -53.86
CA LEU A 1106 26.32 6.55 -52.90
C LEU A 1106 25.79 7.84 -53.54
N ALA A 1107 26.15 8.13 -54.80
CA ALA A 1107 25.75 9.35 -55.51
C ALA A 1107 24.35 9.30 -56.14
N ALA A 1108 23.87 8.11 -56.51
CA ALA A 1108 22.56 7.91 -57.11
C ALA A 1108 21.92 6.58 -56.65
N PRO A 1109 21.49 6.47 -55.38
CA PRO A 1109 20.96 5.22 -54.79
C PRO A 1109 19.81 4.59 -55.57
N CYS A 1110 19.00 5.38 -56.29
CA CYS A 1110 17.86 4.92 -57.09
C CYS A 1110 18.23 4.24 -58.42
N LEU A 1111 19.46 4.44 -58.90
CA LEU A 1111 20.00 3.84 -60.12
C LEU A 1111 20.85 2.60 -59.84
N ALA A 1112 21.26 2.41 -58.58
CA ALA A 1112 22.06 1.26 -58.17
C ALA A 1112 21.22 -0.01 -58.07
N SER A 1113 21.83 -1.15 -58.40
CA SER A 1113 21.21 -2.45 -58.23
C SER A 1113 20.89 -2.70 -56.73
N LYS A 1114 19.75 -3.35 -56.44
CA LYS A 1114 19.39 -3.76 -55.07
C LYS A 1114 20.44 -4.66 -54.42
N SER A 1115 21.24 -5.40 -55.20
CA SER A 1115 22.34 -6.19 -54.64
C SER A 1115 23.44 -5.27 -54.12
N PHE A 1116 23.75 -4.14 -54.75
CA PHE A 1116 24.87 -3.27 -54.37
C PHE A 1116 24.61 -2.41 -53.13
N ILE A 1117 23.36 -2.06 -52.83
CA ILE A 1117 23.01 -1.27 -51.64
C ILE A 1117 23.47 -1.98 -50.36
N ASN A 1118 23.36 -3.31 -50.32
CA ASN A 1118 23.76 -4.12 -49.18
C ASN A 1118 25.29 -4.29 -49.04
N HIS A 1119 26.06 -4.10 -50.12
CA HIS A 1119 27.52 -4.35 -50.15
C HIS A 1119 28.36 -3.06 -50.14
N ARG A 1120 27.77 -1.91 -49.77
CA ARG A 1120 28.50 -0.64 -49.66
C ARG A 1120 29.64 -0.72 -48.65
N LYS A 1121 29.42 -1.37 -47.49
CA LYS A 1121 30.41 -1.43 -46.41
C LYS A 1121 31.69 -2.19 -46.81
N PRO A 1122 31.64 -3.41 -47.37
CA PRO A 1122 32.83 -4.09 -47.88
C PRO A 1122 33.61 -3.28 -48.93
N ALA A 1123 32.89 -2.65 -49.87
CA ALA A 1123 33.50 -1.86 -50.94
C ALA A 1123 34.19 -0.58 -50.41
N ILE A 1124 33.66 0.02 -49.34
CA ILE A 1124 34.27 1.17 -48.67
C ILE A 1124 35.65 0.82 -48.10
N HIS A 1125 35.80 -0.33 -47.44
CA HIS A 1125 37.10 -0.76 -46.91
C HIS A 1125 38.16 -0.87 -48.02
N VAL A 1126 37.78 -1.39 -49.19
CA VAL A 1126 38.67 -1.46 -50.36
C VAL A 1126 39.00 -0.07 -50.89
N ALA A 1127 38.01 0.83 -51.02
CA ALA A 1127 38.24 2.20 -51.48
C ALA A 1127 39.17 2.98 -50.54
N VAL A 1128 38.98 2.83 -49.23
CA VAL A 1128 39.84 3.43 -48.21
C VAL A 1128 41.27 2.89 -48.29
N ALA A 1129 41.45 1.57 -48.41
CA ALA A 1129 42.78 0.98 -48.55
C ALA A 1129 43.54 1.55 -49.76
N LEU A 1130 42.84 1.77 -50.88
CA LEU A 1130 43.41 2.39 -52.08
C LEU A 1130 43.77 3.87 -51.90
N LEU A 1131 43.00 4.62 -51.10
CA LEU A 1131 43.29 6.03 -50.76
C LEU A 1131 44.51 6.15 -49.83
N LYS A 1132 44.78 5.12 -49.02
CA LYS A 1132 45.94 5.07 -48.10
C LYS A 1132 47.25 4.65 -48.77
N LEU A 1133 47.24 4.24 -50.03
CA LEU A 1133 48.46 3.89 -50.76
C LEU A 1133 49.37 5.11 -50.91
N GLN A 1134 50.69 4.89 -50.79
CA GLN A 1134 51.70 5.94 -51.02
C GLN A 1134 51.53 6.64 -52.39
N LYS A 1135 51.02 5.91 -53.39
CA LYS A 1135 50.60 6.45 -54.68
C LYS A 1135 49.15 6.04 -54.97
N ILE A 1136 48.23 6.98 -54.82
CA ILE A 1136 46.80 6.77 -55.10
C ILE A 1136 46.61 6.54 -56.62
N PRO A 1137 45.84 5.53 -57.06
CA PRO A 1137 45.60 5.28 -58.48
C PRO A 1137 44.98 6.48 -59.21
N GLU A 1138 45.54 6.87 -60.36
CA GLU A 1138 45.13 8.10 -61.07
C GLU A 1138 43.64 8.12 -61.44
N TRP A 1139 43.04 6.96 -61.73
CA TRP A 1139 41.62 6.84 -62.06
C TRP A 1139 40.69 7.15 -60.87
N MET A 1140 41.17 7.09 -59.62
CA MET A 1140 40.34 7.42 -58.43
C MET A 1140 39.82 8.85 -58.49
N ARG A 1141 40.61 9.80 -59.00
CA ARG A 1141 40.21 11.21 -59.20
C ARG A 1141 39.15 11.39 -60.28
N SER A 1142 39.03 10.43 -61.20
CA SER A 1142 37.94 10.41 -62.20
C SER A 1142 36.65 9.77 -61.69
N VAL A 1143 36.73 8.96 -60.63
CA VAL A 1143 35.57 8.30 -60.02
C VAL A 1143 34.99 9.16 -58.90
N PHE A 1144 35.84 9.63 -57.99
CA PHE A 1144 35.50 10.63 -56.97
C PHE A 1144 35.82 12.04 -57.46
N ASP A 1145 35.20 12.45 -58.56
CA ASP A 1145 35.29 13.84 -59.02
C ASP A 1145 34.40 14.79 -58.18
N ASP A 1146 34.55 16.10 -58.39
CA ASP A 1146 33.80 17.11 -57.63
C ASP A 1146 32.29 16.90 -57.72
N THR A 1147 31.79 16.49 -58.88
CA THR A 1147 30.36 16.26 -59.11
C THR A 1147 29.88 15.03 -58.36
N CYS A 1148 30.63 13.93 -58.40
CA CYS A 1148 30.32 12.70 -57.69
C CYS A 1148 30.29 12.93 -56.17
N ILE A 1149 31.34 13.55 -55.61
CA ILE A 1149 31.43 13.81 -54.16
C ILE A 1149 30.28 14.71 -53.69
N SER A 1150 29.94 15.75 -54.45
CA SER A 1150 28.82 16.65 -54.11
C SER A 1150 27.49 15.90 -54.13
N CYS A 1151 27.24 15.08 -55.16
CA CYS A 1151 26.05 14.23 -55.24
C CYS A 1151 25.98 13.21 -54.10
N ILE A 1152 27.12 12.64 -53.66
CA ILE A 1152 27.14 11.74 -52.49
C ILE A 1152 26.70 12.51 -51.24
N ILE A 1153 27.31 13.67 -50.97
CA ILE A 1153 26.99 14.49 -49.78
C ILE A 1153 25.52 14.93 -49.77
N GLU A 1154 24.95 15.28 -50.91
CA GLU A 1154 23.53 15.65 -51.04
C GLU A 1154 22.57 14.50 -50.70
N ASN A 1155 22.98 13.25 -50.91
CA ASN A 1155 22.18 12.06 -50.59
C ASN A 1155 22.39 11.52 -49.15
N LEU A 1156 23.28 12.13 -48.36
CA LEU A 1156 23.50 11.77 -46.96
C LEU A 1156 22.51 12.48 -46.04
N ALA A 1157 21.99 11.73 -45.06
CA ALA A 1157 21.13 12.19 -44.00
C ALA A 1157 21.60 11.61 -42.66
N ALA A 1158 21.16 12.19 -41.54
CA ALA A 1158 21.51 11.70 -40.20
C ALA A 1158 21.14 10.22 -39.98
N SER A 1159 20.09 9.72 -40.65
CA SER A 1159 19.54 8.37 -40.50
C SER A 1159 20.18 7.31 -41.41
N ASN A 1160 20.97 7.69 -42.42
CA ASN A 1160 21.58 6.74 -43.36
C ASN A 1160 23.13 6.74 -43.30
N LEU A 1161 23.69 7.38 -42.29
CA LEU A 1161 25.12 7.53 -42.08
C LEU A 1161 25.65 6.32 -41.28
N SER A 1162 26.73 5.71 -41.74
CA SER A 1162 27.41 4.60 -41.05
C SER A 1162 28.87 4.94 -40.76
N THR A 1163 29.48 4.24 -39.80
CA THR A 1163 30.89 4.41 -39.43
C THR A 1163 31.80 4.31 -40.66
N GLU A 1164 31.54 3.38 -41.56
CA GLU A 1164 32.33 3.17 -42.78
C GLU A 1164 32.22 4.38 -43.74
N ILE A 1165 31.04 4.99 -43.87
CA ILE A 1165 30.86 6.17 -44.72
C ILE A 1165 31.68 7.35 -44.17
N VAL A 1166 31.65 7.57 -42.85
CA VAL A 1166 32.48 8.62 -42.22
C VAL A 1166 33.97 8.34 -42.41
N PHE A 1167 34.36 7.06 -42.29
CA PHE A 1167 35.74 6.63 -42.53
C PHE A 1167 36.19 6.92 -43.96
N LEU A 1168 35.35 6.64 -44.97
CA LEU A 1168 35.62 6.99 -46.36
C LEU A 1168 35.87 8.50 -46.54
N PHE A 1169 35.01 9.34 -45.95
CA PHE A 1169 35.18 10.78 -46.06
C PHE A 1169 36.41 11.31 -45.32
N ARG A 1170 36.79 10.71 -44.19
CA ARG A 1170 38.04 11.05 -43.50
C ARG A 1170 39.25 10.80 -44.39
N GLU A 1171 39.27 9.68 -45.10
CA GLU A 1171 40.40 9.36 -45.97
C GLU A 1171 40.38 10.16 -47.27
N LEU A 1172 39.20 10.47 -47.82
CA LEU A 1172 39.08 11.44 -48.92
C LEU A 1172 39.58 12.84 -48.51
N LEU A 1173 39.38 13.23 -47.24
CA LEU A 1173 39.94 14.46 -46.67
C LEU A 1173 41.47 14.38 -46.59
N ASN A 1174 42.01 13.32 -45.97
CA ASN A 1174 43.47 13.09 -45.85
C ASN A 1174 44.18 13.06 -47.21
N SER A 1175 43.51 12.59 -48.25
CA SER A 1175 44.06 12.47 -49.61
C SER A 1175 43.84 13.71 -50.50
N GLU A 1176 43.33 14.81 -49.95
CA GLU A 1176 43.04 16.08 -50.65
C GLU A 1176 41.99 15.97 -51.78
N PHE A 1177 40.99 15.09 -51.66
CA PHE A 1177 39.89 14.96 -52.63
C PHE A 1177 38.70 15.90 -52.33
N LEU A 1178 38.58 16.41 -51.10
CA LEU A 1178 37.45 17.26 -50.68
C LEU A 1178 37.75 18.75 -50.85
N LYS A 1179 36.82 19.48 -51.46
CA LYS A 1179 36.85 20.95 -51.51
C LYS A 1179 36.25 21.58 -50.26
N THR A 1180 36.64 22.82 -49.97
CA THR A 1180 36.14 23.60 -48.81
C THR A 1180 34.61 23.65 -48.72
N GLU A 1181 33.90 23.80 -49.85
CA GLU A 1181 32.42 23.80 -49.88
C GLU A 1181 31.81 22.44 -49.50
N GLN A 1182 32.41 21.34 -49.97
CA GLN A 1182 31.99 19.99 -49.65
C GLN A 1182 32.25 19.65 -48.18
N ILE A 1183 33.38 20.08 -47.62
CA ILE A 1183 33.72 19.94 -46.20
C ILE A 1183 32.66 20.63 -45.33
N VAL A 1184 32.24 21.84 -45.68
CA VAL A 1184 31.20 22.59 -44.94
C VAL A 1184 29.86 21.86 -44.98
N ASN A 1185 29.45 21.32 -46.14
CA ASN A 1185 28.19 20.60 -46.27
C ASN A 1185 28.22 19.27 -45.49
N LEU A 1186 29.32 18.53 -45.55
CA LEU A 1186 29.50 17.29 -44.79
C LEU A 1186 29.50 17.55 -43.28
N ASN A 1187 30.17 18.62 -42.81
CA ASN A 1187 30.17 19.01 -41.40
C ASN A 1187 28.75 19.24 -40.86
N ARG A 1188 27.84 19.83 -41.65
CA ARG A 1188 26.44 20.00 -41.26
C ARG A 1188 25.72 18.67 -41.07
N VAL A 1189 25.96 17.70 -41.96
CA VAL A 1189 25.35 16.37 -41.89
C VAL A 1189 25.88 15.59 -40.68
N LEU A 1190 27.19 15.59 -40.43
CA LEU A 1190 27.80 14.91 -39.28
C LEU A 1190 27.34 15.51 -37.94
N GLN A 1191 27.21 16.84 -37.86
CA GLN A 1191 26.64 17.51 -36.67
C GLN A 1191 25.17 17.18 -36.45
N ALA A 1192 24.37 17.07 -37.53
CA ALA A 1192 22.97 16.65 -37.43
C ALA A 1192 22.84 15.21 -36.95
N CYS A 1193 23.70 14.29 -37.42
CA CYS A 1193 23.77 12.91 -36.96
C CYS A 1193 24.12 12.82 -35.47
N ARG A 1194 25.16 13.54 -35.02
CA ARG A 1194 25.54 13.62 -33.60
C ARG A 1194 24.38 14.06 -32.71
N LYS A 1195 23.58 15.03 -33.15
CA LYS A 1195 22.39 15.50 -32.39
C LYS A 1195 21.27 14.47 -32.33
N HIS A 1196 21.02 13.73 -33.41
CA HIS A 1196 20.00 12.69 -33.48
C HIS A 1196 20.30 11.55 -32.49
N MET A 1197 21.57 11.12 -32.41
CA MET A 1197 21.97 9.98 -31.58
C MET A 1197 21.90 10.25 -30.07
N TYR A 1198 22.04 11.51 -29.63
CA TYR A 1198 21.81 11.86 -28.22
C TYR A 1198 20.31 11.97 -27.86
N ALA A 1199 19.41 12.08 -28.84
CA ALA A 1199 17.97 12.18 -28.61
C ALA A 1199 17.25 10.82 -28.59
N ASP A 1200 17.73 9.82 -29.34
CA ASP A 1200 17.13 8.46 -29.38
C ASP A 1200 17.52 7.57 -28.18
N ASN A 1201 18.54 7.93 -27.39
CA ASN A 1201 18.97 7.17 -26.21
C ASN A 1201 17.96 7.16 -25.04
N THR A 1202 16.76 7.72 -25.21
CA THR A 1202 15.69 7.71 -24.20
C THR A 1202 14.52 6.79 -24.52
N GLN A 1203 14.54 6.07 -25.65
CA GLN A 1203 13.36 5.31 -26.07
C GLN A 1203 13.71 4.13 -26.99
N ASP A 1204 14.28 3.05 -26.45
CA ASP A 1204 14.16 1.68 -26.99
C ASP A 1204 14.77 0.64 -26.02
N ASP A 1205 14.00 0.28 -25.00
CA ASP A 1205 14.14 -0.98 -24.25
C ASP A 1205 13.07 -1.96 -24.77
N GLN A 1206 13.21 -2.45 -26.01
CA GLN A 1206 12.38 -3.55 -26.51
C GLN A 1206 12.87 -4.10 -27.86
N ALA A 1207 13.85 -5.00 -27.81
CA ALA A 1207 13.93 -6.19 -28.68
C ALA A 1207 15.19 -6.99 -28.29
N ASP A 1208 15.00 -8.07 -27.55
CA ASP A 1208 15.72 -9.34 -27.73
C ASP A 1208 15.10 -10.40 -26.78
N GLU A 1209 13.83 -10.71 -27.04
CA GLU A 1209 13.36 -12.09 -26.83
C GLU A 1209 13.63 -12.84 -28.14
N ASP A 1210 14.85 -13.36 -28.27
CA ASP A 1210 15.11 -14.56 -29.07
C ASP A 1210 16.55 -14.98 -28.84
N MET A 1211 16.83 -15.69 -27.73
CA MET A 1211 17.86 -16.73 -27.66
C MET A 1211 17.85 -17.45 -26.32
N LYS A 1212 16.94 -18.40 -26.18
CA LYS A 1212 17.13 -19.60 -25.35
C LYS A 1212 16.81 -20.82 -26.22
N LYS A 1213 17.76 -21.18 -27.08
CA LYS A 1213 17.90 -22.57 -27.53
C LYS A 1213 19.17 -23.11 -26.88
N THR A 1214 19.05 -23.49 -25.60
CA THR A 1214 19.89 -24.56 -25.05
C THR A 1214 19.72 -25.76 -25.96
N ALA A 1215 20.82 -26.29 -26.51
CA ALA A 1215 20.85 -27.48 -27.35
C ALA A 1215 20.03 -28.59 -26.69
N THR A 1216 18.87 -28.90 -27.28
CA THR A 1216 17.90 -29.81 -26.67
C THR A 1216 18.28 -31.27 -26.85
N HIS A 1217 19.31 -31.58 -27.66
CA HIS A 1217 19.92 -32.90 -27.72
C HIS A 1217 21.43 -32.82 -28.08
N PRO A 1218 22.35 -33.09 -27.15
CA PRO A 1218 23.81 -32.96 -27.36
C PRO A 1218 24.45 -34.08 -28.20
N ASP A 1219 23.66 -34.83 -28.98
CA ASP A 1219 24.16 -35.96 -29.77
C ASP A 1219 24.39 -35.61 -31.26
N ASP A 1220 24.08 -34.39 -31.70
CA ASP A 1220 24.21 -33.95 -33.09
C ASP A 1220 25.33 -32.92 -33.29
N LEU A 1221 26.33 -33.28 -34.11
CA LEU A 1221 27.45 -32.41 -34.49
C LEU A 1221 26.96 -31.14 -35.23
N GLY A 1222 25.81 -31.22 -35.90
CA GLY A 1222 25.16 -30.10 -36.57
C GLY A 1222 24.78 -28.97 -35.59
N GLU A 1223 24.13 -29.30 -34.46
CA GLU A 1223 23.71 -28.32 -33.45
C GLU A 1223 24.92 -27.63 -32.80
N VAL A 1224 26.01 -28.37 -32.55
CA VAL A 1224 27.27 -27.83 -32.02
C VAL A 1224 27.88 -26.84 -33.01
N CYS A 1225 27.93 -27.18 -34.30
CA CYS A 1225 28.46 -26.29 -35.33
C CYS A 1225 27.63 -25.00 -35.46
N GLU A 1226 26.30 -25.07 -35.38
CA GLU A 1226 25.44 -23.89 -35.40
C GLU A 1226 25.72 -22.94 -34.22
N TYR A 1227 25.83 -23.50 -33.01
CA TYR A 1227 26.18 -22.73 -31.81
C TYR A 1227 27.56 -22.06 -31.94
N LEU A 1228 28.56 -22.79 -32.41
CA LEU A 1228 29.92 -22.25 -32.59
C LEU A 1228 30.00 -21.18 -33.70
N ILE A 1229 29.20 -21.31 -34.76
CA ILE A 1229 29.09 -20.27 -35.81
C ILE A 1229 28.48 -18.99 -35.22
N HIS A 1230 27.49 -19.12 -34.33
CA HIS A 1230 26.93 -17.99 -33.62
C HIS A 1230 28.00 -17.31 -32.74
N LEU A 1231 28.74 -18.08 -31.94
CA LEU A 1231 29.83 -17.56 -31.09
C LEU A 1231 30.93 -16.86 -31.89
N MET A 1232 31.38 -17.46 -32.99
CA MET A 1232 32.34 -16.85 -33.93
C MET A 1232 31.81 -15.52 -34.50
N SER A 1233 30.52 -15.47 -34.85
CA SER A 1233 29.91 -14.29 -35.47
C SER A 1233 29.69 -13.14 -34.48
N SER A 1234 29.32 -13.44 -33.23
CA SER A 1234 29.04 -12.42 -32.20
C SER A 1234 30.31 -11.71 -31.72
N GLU A 1235 31.44 -12.42 -31.63
CA GLU A 1235 32.72 -11.87 -31.17
C GLU A 1235 33.47 -11.07 -32.26
N SER A 1236 33.12 -11.20 -33.54
CA SER A 1236 33.89 -10.67 -34.68
C SER A 1236 33.67 -9.19 -35.02
N SER A 1237 32.97 -8.44 -34.15
CA SER A 1237 32.63 -7.03 -34.39
C SER A 1237 33.81 -6.06 -34.14
N LEU A 1238 35.00 -6.32 -34.69
CA LEU A 1238 36.19 -5.43 -34.70
C LEU A 1238 36.34 -4.61 -33.40
N ASP A 1239 36.65 -5.32 -32.33
CA ASP A 1239 36.96 -4.78 -31.00
C ASP A 1239 38.43 -4.34 -30.99
N MET A 1240 38.68 -3.07 -31.30
CA MET A 1240 39.85 -2.36 -30.79
C MET A 1240 39.35 -1.51 -29.64
N ASP A 1241 39.51 -2.02 -28.43
CA ASP A 1241 39.30 -1.37 -27.14
C ASP A 1241 37.91 -0.72 -26.90
N SER A 1242 36.84 -1.50 -26.66
CA SER A 1242 36.00 -1.25 -25.47
C SER A 1242 34.81 -2.22 -25.27
N LYS A 1243 34.73 -2.72 -24.03
CA LYS A 1243 33.61 -3.44 -23.39
C LYS A 1243 32.20 -2.94 -23.77
N GLY A 1244 31.32 -3.88 -24.13
CA GLY A 1244 29.85 -3.78 -23.92
C GLY A 1244 29.01 -3.50 -25.16
N LEU A 1245 27.90 -4.24 -25.30
CA LEU A 1245 26.95 -4.34 -26.42
C LEU A 1245 26.11 -3.06 -26.70
N HIS A 1246 26.74 -1.89 -26.75
CA HIS A 1246 26.18 -0.62 -27.29
C HIS A 1246 26.99 -0.12 -28.51
N CYS A 1247 27.71 -1.03 -29.17
CA CYS A 1247 28.89 -0.74 -29.98
C CYS A 1247 28.64 0.09 -31.26
N GLY A 1248 27.51 -0.09 -31.97
CA GLY A 1248 27.29 0.57 -33.26
C GLY A 1248 27.23 2.12 -33.17
N ASN A 1249 26.50 2.64 -32.19
CA ASN A 1249 26.30 4.08 -32.03
C ASN A 1249 27.54 4.79 -31.44
N LYS A 1250 28.24 4.14 -30.52
CA LYS A 1250 29.47 4.69 -29.92
C LYS A 1250 30.60 4.79 -30.96
N ARG A 1251 30.79 3.75 -31.79
CA ARG A 1251 31.83 3.71 -32.81
C ARG A 1251 31.63 4.76 -33.91
N LEU A 1252 30.38 5.02 -34.29
CA LEU A 1252 30.07 6.08 -35.25
C LEU A 1252 30.42 7.47 -34.68
N LEU A 1253 30.13 7.72 -33.40
CA LEU A 1253 30.49 8.98 -32.73
C LEU A 1253 32.01 9.18 -32.62
N GLU A 1254 32.76 8.12 -32.30
CA GLU A 1254 34.22 8.15 -32.24
C GLU A 1254 34.84 8.47 -33.62
N GLU A 1255 34.31 7.88 -34.68
CA GLU A 1255 34.78 8.12 -36.04
C GLU A 1255 34.44 9.54 -36.54
N ILE A 1256 33.27 10.07 -36.15
CA ILE A 1256 32.89 11.47 -36.38
C ILE A 1256 33.87 12.42 -35.65
N ASP A 1257 34.24 12.12 -34.41
CA ASP A 1257 35.19 12.92 -33.65
C ASP A 1257 36.60 12.86 -34.26
N LEU A 1258 37.03 11.71 -34.77
CA LEU A 1258 38.28 11.57 -35.51
C LEU A 1258 38.27 12.41 -36.81
N PHE A 1259 37.18 12.41 -37.55
CA PHE A 1259 37.01 13.26 -38.73
C PHE A 1259 37.18 14.76 -38.38
N PHE A 1260 36.59 15.22 -37.28
CA PHE A 1260 36.77 16.60 -36.82
C PHE A 1260 38.20 16.92 -36.36
N ARG A 1261 38.93 15.96 -35.76
CA ARG A 1261 40.35 16.15 -35.42
C ARG A 1261 41.22 16.31 -36.65
N THR A 1262 40.96 15.56 -37.71
CA THR A 1262 41.68 15.69 -39.00
C THR A 1262 41.55 17.11 -39.57
N LEU A 1263 40.38 17.75 -39.45
CA LEU A 1263 40.16 19.13 -39.90
C LEU A 1263 40.97 20.19 -39.13
N THR A 1264 41.35 19.91 -37.88
CA THR A 1264 42.07 20.88 -37.03
C THR A 1264 43.59 20.87 -37.20
N LEU A 1265 44.16 19.90 -37.93
CA LEU A 1265 45.61 19.74 -38.10
C LEU A 1265 46.20 20.60 -39.23
N GLU A 1266 45.39 21.37 -39.97
CA GLU A 1266 45.87 22.20 -41.10
C GLU A 1266 46.10 23.69 -40.77
N ASP A 1267 45.87 24.17 -39.54
CA ASP A 1267 46.02 25.59 -39.18
C ASP A 1267 47.37 25.96 -38.52
N ASP A 1268 48.34 25.03 -38.43
CA ASP A 1268 49.72 25.29 -37.95
C ASP A 1268 50.77 25.15 -39.08
N GLY A 1269 50.58 25.93 -40.16
CA GLY A 1269 51.55 26.15 -41.24
C GLY A 1269 51.91 27.61 -41.44
#